data_AF-A0AA37NV81-F1
#
_entry.id   AF-A0AA37NV81-F1
#
_cell.length_a   1.000
_cell.length_b   1.000
_cell.length_c   1.000
_cell.angle_alpha   90.00
_cell.angle_beta   90.00
_cell.angle_gamma   90.00
#
_symmetry.space_group_name_H-M   'P 1'
#
loop_
_entity.id
_entity.type
_entity.pdbx_description
1 polymer ?
#
loop_
_entity_poly.entity_id
_entity_poly.type
_entity_poly.pdbx_seq_one_letter_code
_entity_poly.pdbx_strand_id
1 'polypeptide(L)'
;MKTKMKGILALLTAVVLLWGGSLPLFAADGQPGEEPRETVEADPVPDPEPPSTEVPETGGAEEPGEPETDEEDPPAELPGDADSGDGGEETPGDGGPADSVTDPEVPDESGRTDPPEETPGDELPGEEQPGDEDGLEPVEEEAAVAALSEEDGPVPEIDGNRVYANGAAIIIGEEDGACYIFYGTDGKLELPSPGGKTVFGGGKNRDVDGDTSVTLDGVPVSAVYGGGYSDGSHSADVSGDTKIETAGEILVKTYGGGYAEAKNGDASARVAGTARTESRAYGSLPGEGFTNKGHYIYGGGYAYSNGGNRADASVGAVSLKVLEGGATYSVRGGGYATATSGGAAADVNGPISMRLTGLDVREVYSGGYASGASASATAESIDCTVGTSEMMSYECGQASKGDASVSGTARTLIEDCPNLYAYVLGGGDASGGGNASIGRVELTVSGSKAPVADQWGSPAAAVFYGGGTASGTGSDASVGSVTMLLEDCLIPGGIYGGGDAGAGANAAVGSVELTLDRVKGDHHPAVFPENEYFCTVIGGTDSTGGDASVTDRCDITVSDSEAEMILGGNLRGDMPVPSGTGSASLTLYEGNSQIVGVAHFDTIRLTDRLDLKGFFTKTGADDDAVSLELLGSGWNNGDVAVSYEADDNETVPAGWFAGSGFDLGFSQEGNLAAWTIGNLASGDVIIDSEIADGAPKTELPQEQASHIASSVLTDREQEQVQNGTTVKIYPKVEKTALAADVEAELAGSLQGETIGASLDIQLFKKVGNAAPQAVPETIAPIPLVIELPEDLLPQAGYERTFTVIRAHEQPDGSLSYTRLPDTDNDPKTVTVLTDRFSLYVLAYTESEESRPSGGSGHHSSGSGSGSAESIWPSVERLIRSAPEGQTVRVNARSEQTVPAGIIRLLKEHGVILELRYPGGVLVLDGASLGAVAGNKVFYSFDELKDAAGTAAASAEQPAGREKAIPNTGR
;
A
#
# COMPACT_ATOMS: atom_id res chain seq x y z
N MET A 1 -12.64 22.02 -21.49
CA MET A 1 -12.35 20.62 -21.97
C MET A 1 -10.99 20.42 -22.68
N LYS A 2 -10.86 20.14 -24.00
CA LYS A 2 -9.54 19.74 -24.62
C LYS A 2 -8.39 20.72 -24.38
N THR A 3 -8.68 22.02 -24.26
CA THR A 3 -7.70 23.08 -23.98
C THR A 3 -7.25 23.11 -22.52
N LYS A 4 -8.12 22.72 -21.57
CA LYS A 4 -7.84 22.68 -20.12
C LYS A 4 -6.89 21.53 -19.80
N MET A 5 -7.16 20.35 -20.39
CA MET A 5 -6.22 19.24 -20.39
C MET A 5 -4.90 19.67 -21.02
N LYS A 6 -4.87 20.24 -22.24
CA LYS A 6 -3.65 20.79 -22.84
C LYS A 6 -2.94 21.91 -22.07
N GLY A 7 -3.55 22.52 -21.03
CA GLY A 7 -2.88 23.49 -20.17
C GLY A 7 -2.15 22.81 -19.00
N ILE A 8 -2.88 21.98 -18.25
CA ILE A 8 -2.38 21.16 -17.14
C ILE A 8 -1.32 20.16 -17.66
N LEU A 9 -1.64 19.50 -18.76
CA LEU A 9 -0.77 18.58 -19.50
C LEU A 9 0.38 19.29 -20.24
N ALA A 10 0.30 20.61 -20.47
CA ALA A 10 1.45 21.39 -20.96
C ALA A 10 2.46 21.70 -19.85
N LEU A 11 2.04 21.81 -18.58
CA LEU A 11 2.99 21.74 -17.47
C LEU A 11 3.61 20.35 -17.40
N LEU A 12 2.78 19.31 -17.48
CA LEU A 12 3.21 17.91 -17.48
C LEU A 12 4.25 17.65 -18.59
N THR A 13 4.03 18.12 -19.82
CA THR A 13 5.00 18.00 -20.92
C THR A 13 6.15 19.01 -20.84
N ALA A 14 6.04 20.15 -20.17
CA ALA A 14 7.20 20.99 -19.86
C ALA A 14 8.14 20.36 -18.81
N VAL A 15 7.59 19.54 -17.92
CA VAL A 15 8.34 18.78 -16.89
C VAL A 15 8.82 17.42 -17.40
N VAL A 16 8.16 16.81 -18.39
CA VAL A 16 8.47 15.46 -18.92
C VAL A 16 9.17 15.45 -20.29
N LEU A 17 8.88 16.38 -21.22
CA LEU A 17 9.43 16.37 -22.60
C LEU A 17 10.83 16.98 -22.74
N LEU A 18 11.75 16.63 -21.85
CA LEU A 18 13.17 16.60 -22.22
C LEU A 18 13.70 15.17 -22.41
N TRP A 19 13.04 14.13 -21.85
CA TRP A 19 13.59 12.76 -21.83
C TRP A 19 12.57 11.62 -22.11
N GLY A 20 11.47 11.91 -22.82
CA GLY A 20 10.54 10.88 -23.34
C GLY A 20 11.07 10.04 -24.53
N GLY A 21 12.38 10.08 -24.78
CA GLY A 21 13.06 9.22 -25.75
C GLY A 21 14.12 8.42 -25.03
N SER A 22 14.12 7.09 -25.21
CA SER A 22 15.12 6.18 -24.65
C SER A 22 16.52 6.67 -25.02
N LEU A 23 17.20 7.34 -24.08
CA LEU A 23 18.61 7.59 -24.22
C LEU A 23 19.31 6.29 -23.82
N PRO A 24 20.01 5.61 -24.74
CA PRO A 24 20.81 4.46 -24.35
C PRO A 24 21.78 4.87 -23.23
N LEU A 25 21.72 4.20 -22.08
CA LEU A 25 22.82 4.16 -21.11
C LEU A 25 23.98 3.35 -21.73
N PHE A 26 24.60 3.92 -22.76
CA PHE A 26 25.83 3.44 -23.38
C PHE A 26 26.89 4.55 -23.33
N ALA A 27 28.09 4.14 -22.95
CA ALA A 27 29.24 4.96 -22.56
C ALA A 27 29.51 6.19 -23.44
N ALA A 28 29.88 7.29 -22.78
CA ALA A 28 30.66 8.37 -23.37
C ALA A 28 32.07 8.34 -22.78
N ASP A 29 33.03 7.82 -23.55
CA ASP A 29 34.42 7.71 -23.14
C ASP A 29 35.08 9.08 -22.98
N GLY A 30 35.69 9.31 -21.82
CA GLY A 30 36.39 10.55 -21.50
C GLY A 30 37.91 10.42 -21.62
N GLN A 31 38.48 10.82 -22.77
CA GLN A 31 39.90 11.19 -22.84
C GLN A 31 40.09 12.71 -22.64
N PRO A 32 41.14 13.16 -21.93
CA PRO A 32 41.30 14.55 -21.55
C PRO A 32 41.95 15.42 -22.65
N GLY A 33 41.33 16.57 -22.96
CA GLY A 33 41.94 17.65 -23.73
C GLY A 33 42.51 18.74 -22.81
N GLU A 34 43.68 19.28 -23.15
CA GLU A 34 44.40 20.26 -22.34
C GLU A 34 43.71 21.64 -22.29
N GLU A 35 43.86 22.31 -21.13
CA GLU A 35 43.54 23.73 -20.92
C GLU A 35 44.52 24.63 -21.71
N PRO A 36 44.16 25.89 -22.05
CA PRO A 36 44.54 26.95 -21.10
C PRO A 36 43.58 28.15 -20.98
N ARG A 37 43.33 28.53 -19.73
CA ARG A 37 43.22 29.91 -19.15
C ARG A 37 42.94 31.11 -20.07
N GLU A 38 41.96 31.92 -19.67
CA GLU A 38 42.26 33.29 -19.18
C GLU A 38 41.19 33.80 -18.19
N THR A 39 41.63 34.58 -17.19
CA THR A 39 40.83 35.09 -16.05
C THR A 39 40.54 36.58 -16.16
N VAL A 40 39.34 37.06 -15.84
CA VAL A 40 39.07 38.47 -15.47
C VAL A 40 37.99 38.56 -14.37
N GLU A 41 38.19 39.46 -13.40
CA GLU A 41 37.34 39.70 -12.22
C GLU A 41 36.13 40.64 -12.49
N ALA A 42 35.28 40.86 -11.48
CA ALA A 42 33.94 41.45 -11.57
C ALA A 42 33.81 42.97 -11.24
N ASP A 43 32.74 43.58 -11.79
CA ASP A 43 31.91 44.71 -11.29
C ASP A 43 32.52 46.13 -11.07
N PRO A 44 31.73 47.25 -10.96
CA PRO A 44 30.25 47.40 -10.92
C PRO A 44 29.60 48.51 -11.82
N VAL A 45 28.26 48.63 -11.74
CA VAL A 45 27.29 49.64 -12.28
C VAL A 45 27.14 50.82 -11.25
N PRO A 46 26.74 52.12 -11.53
CA PRO A 46 25.55 52.57 -12.30
C PRO A 46 25.48 54.00 -13.00
N ASP A 47 24.53 54.13 -13.96
CA ASP A 47 23.63 55.27 -14.38
C ASP A 47 24.12 56.73 -14.65
N PRO A 48 23.34 57.63 -15.34
CA PRO A 48 21.95 57.55 -15.88
C PRO A 48 21.69 58.06 -17.34
N GLU A 49 20.42 57.98 -17.80
CA GLU A 49 19.81 58.58 -19.04
C GLU A 49 19.72 60.15 -19.03
N PRO A 50 19.07 60.91 -19.99
CA PRO A 50 18.26 60.61 -21.21
C PRO A 50 18.57 61.60 -22.41
N PRO A 51 17.68 62.03 -23.37
CA PRO A 51 16.37 61.55 -23.86
C PRO A 51 16.14 61.53 -25.43
N SER A 52 15.05 60.86 -25.85
CA SER A 52 14.13 61.17 -26.98
C SER A 52 14.59 61.25 -28.46
N THR A 53 13.86 60.58 -29.37
CA THR A 53 12.99 61.23 -30.40
C THR A 53 12.11 60.22 -31.18
N GLU A 54 10.99 60.69 -31.71
CA GLU A 54 9.89 59.93 -32.34
C GLU A 54 9.82 60.08 -33.89
N VAL A 55 9.65 58.97 -34.63
CA VAL A 55 8.99 58.74 -35.97
C VAL A 55 9.26 59.70 -37.19
N PRO A 56 8.79 59.43 -38.45
CA PRO A 56 8.38 58.17 -39.13
C PRO A 56 8.91 57.96 -40.59
N GLU A 57 8.56 56.80 -41.17
CA GLU A 57 8.08 56.58 -42.57
C GLU A 57 8.97 56.50 -43.85
N THR A 58 8.63 55.47 -44.66
CA THR A 58 8.51 55.35 -46.15
C THR A 58 9.59 54.68 -47.04
N GLY A 59 9.09 53.77 -47.90
CA GLY A 59 9.72 53.24 -49.14
C GLY A 59 10.11 51.76 -49.10
N GLY A 60 9.58 50.82 -49.90
CA GLY A 60 8.48 50.84 -50.88
C GLY A 60 8.81 50.10 -52.20
N ALA A 61 7.86 49.30 -52.70
CA ALA A 61 7.63 48.84 -54.10
C ALA A 61 7.75 47.32 -54.45
N GLU A 62 6.61 46.84 -54.99
CA GLU A 62 6.41 45.91 -56.13
C GLU A 62 6.16 44.37 -55.95
N GLU A 63 4.99 44.00 -56.52
CA GLU A 63 4.26 42.72 -56.71
C GLU A 63 4.82 41.86 -57.89
N PRO A 64 4.18 40.76 -58.40
CA PRO A 64 2.85 40.13 -58.13
C PRO A 64 2.92 38.59 -57.84
N GLY A 65 1.84 37.81 -57.64
CA GLY A 65 0.41 38.07 -57.48
C GLY A 65 -0.48 36.88 -57.94
N GLU A 66 -1.36 36.39 -57.05
CA GLU A 66 -2.67 35.68 -57.27
C GLU A 66 -2.78 34.36 -58.08
N PRO A 67 -3.87 33.54 -57.91
CA PRO A 67 -4.73 33.34 -56.73
C PRO A 67 -5.14 31.85 -56.47
N GLU A 68 -6.04 31.66 -55.50
CA GLU A 68 -6.65 30.42 -54.97
C GLU A 68 -7.72 29.75 -55.89
N THR A 69 -8.18 28.55 -55.51
CA THR A 69 -9.62 28.12 -55.57
C THR A 69 -9.88 26.80 -54.84
N ASP A 70 -10.57 26.88 -53.70
CA ASP A 70 -11.83 26.22 -53.30
C ASP A 70 -12.17 24.73 -53.60
N GLU A 71 -12.63 24.08 -52.51
CA GLU A 71 -13.76 23.14 -52.33
C GLU A 71 -13.97 21.88 -53.23
N GLU A 72 -13.96 20.69 -52.62
CA GLU A 72 -15.17 19.90 -52.26
C GLU A 72 -14.80 18.50 -51.70
N ASP A 73 -15.66 17.97 -50.82
CA ASP A 73 -15.65 16.62 -50.21
C ASP A 73 -16.95 15.91 -50.69
N PRO A 74 -17.20 14.58 -50.57
CA PRO A 74 -16.38 13.35 -50.62
C PRO A 74 -16.95 12.43 -51.77
N PRO A 75 -17.39 11.16 -51.59
CA PRO A 75 -16.79 9.93 -51.01
C PRO A 75 -16.65 8.76 -52.04
N ALA A 76 -16.07 7.59 -51.67
CA ALA A 76 -16.63 6.24 -51.95
C ALA A 76 -15.74 5.05 -51.50
N GLU A 77 -16.36 4.17 -50.71
CA GLU A 77 -16.30 2.69 -50.65
C GLU A 77 -15.11 1.88 -51.26
N LEU A 78 -14.41 1.13 -50.37
CA LEU A 78 -14.19 -0.35 -50.33
C LEU A 78 -13.90 -1.18 -51.62
N PRO A 79 -13.38 -2.42 -51.49
CA PRO A 79 -12.20 -2.90 -50.74
C PRO A 79 -11.25 -3.72 -51.67
N GLY A 80 -10.14 -4.27 -51.18
CA GLY A 80 -9.30 -5.17 -52.00
C GLY A 80 -8.15 -5.87 -51.29
N ASP A 81 -8.29 -7.17 -51.07
CA ASP A 81 -7.30 -8.09 -50.49
C ASP A 81 -6.11 -8.43 -51.41
N ALA A 82 -5.19 -9.23 -50.85
CA ALA A 82 -4.06 -9.97 -51.44
C ALA A 82 -2.77 -9.16 -51.70
N ASP A 83 -1.61 -9.49 -51.11
CA ASP A 83 -0.88 -10.78 -50.92
C ASP A 83 0.08 -11.14 -52.08
N SER A 84 1.32 -11.46 -51.69
CA SER A 84 2.37 -12.20 -52.43
C SER A 84 3.13 -11.56 -53.62
N GLY A 85 4.42 -11.91 -53.72
CA GLY A 85 5.33 -11.63 -54.86
C GLY A 85 6.32 -10.49 -54.58
N ASP A 86 7.56 -10.70 -54.12
CA ASP A 86 8.68 -11.55 -54.62
C ASP A 86 9.31 -11.09 -55.96
N GLY A 87 10.64 -11.14 -56.00
CA GLY A 87 11.52 -10.64 -57.06
C GLY A 87 12.26 -9.34 -56.67
N GLY A 88 13.59 -9.29 -56.55
CA GLY A 88 14.61 -10.33 -56.73
C GLY A 88 15.87 -9.74 -57.35
N GLU A 89 17.01 -9.92 -56.67
CA GLU A 89 18.41 -9.71 -57.12
C GLU A 89 18.82 -8.31 -57.67
N GLU A 90 19.82 -7.69 -57.04
CA GLU A 90 21.19 -7.59 -57.61
C GLU A 90 22.24 -7.46 -56.49
N THR A 91 23.44 -8.00 -56.74
CA THR A 91 24.68 -7.87 -55.94
C THR A 91 25.86 -7.85 -56.93
N PRO A 92 27.12 -7.54 -56.54
CA PRO A 92 27.64 -6.76 -55.39
C PRO A 92 28.64 -5.66 -55.84
N GLY A 93 29.16 -4.84 -54.90
CA GLY A 93 30.40 -4.08 -55.15
C GLY A 93 30.82 -3.01 -54.13
N ASP A 94 31.86 -3.35 -53.35
CA ASP A 94 32.87 -2.44 -52.73
C ASP A 94 32.42 -1.37 -51.68
N GLY A 95 33.11 -1.13 -50.55
CA GLY A 95 34.36 -1.72 -50.09
C GLY A 95 35.06 -1.02 -48.91
N GLY A 96 34.39 -0.88 -47.74
CA GLY A 96 35.04 -0.56 -46.45
C GLY A 96 35.60 0.87 -46.24
N PRO A 97 36.26 1.15 -45.09
CA PRO A 97 36.51 0.26 -43.94
C PRO A 97 35.63 0.56 -42.72
N ALA A 98 35.67 -0.34 -41.74
CA ALA A 98 35.19 -0.07 -40.38
C ALA A 98 36.33 0.50 -39.54
N ASP A 99 36.09 1.57 -38.79
CA ASP A 99 37.04 2.07 -37.79
C ASP A 99 36.81 1.35 -36.45
N SER A 100 37.86 0.66 -36.01
CA SER A 100 37.98 -0.02 -34.73
C SER A 100 38.85 0.79 -33.78
N VAL A 101 38.34 1.09 -32.59
CA VAL A 101 39.06 1.77 -31.49
C VAL A 101 38.67 1.00 -30.23
N THR A 102 39.47 0.08 -29.68
CA THR A 102 40.68 0.25 -28.85
C THR A 102 40.48 1.13 -27.60
N ASP A 103 40.00 0.50 -26.54
CA ASP A 103 40.05 0.96 -25.13
C ASP A 103 41.38 0.48 -24.48
N PRO A 104 41.83 0.89 -23.27
CA PRO A 104 43.16 1.46 -23.10
C PRO A 104 44.24 0.43 -22.73
N GLU A 105 45.49 0.90 -22.76
CA GLU A 105 46.73 0.12 -22.74
C GLU A 105 46.80 -0.97 -21.65
N VAL A 106 46.81 -2.22 -22.12
CA VAL A 106 47.51 -3.33 -21.46
C VAL A 106 49.01 -3.09 -21.59
N PRO A 107 49.83 -3.21 -20.53
CA PRO A 107 51.29 -3.18 -20.66
C PRO A 107 51.77 -4.45 -21.37
N ASP A 108 52.28 -4.31 -22.59
CA ASP A 108 52.87 -5.41 -23.37
C ASP A 108 54.34 -5.62 -23.00
N GLU A 109 54.65 -6.73 -22.31
CA GLU A 109 56.02 -7.27 -22.24
C GLU A 109 56.22 -8.43 -23.22
N SER A 110 56.45 -8.13 -24.50
CA SER A 110 56.90 -9.11 -25.49
C SER A 110 58.28 -8.80 -26.10
N GLY A 111 59.28 -8.61 -25.23
CA GLY A 111 60.68 -8.53 -25.65
C GLY A 111 61.23 -9.89 -26.14
N ARG A 112 61.02 -10.24 -27.40
CA ARG A 112 61.68 -11.39 -28.05
C ARG A 112 62.56 -10.98 -29.22
N THR A 113 63.83 -11.38 -29.15
CA THR A 113 64.78 -11.38 -30.27
C THR A 113 64.63 -12.65 -31.09
N ASP A 114 64.76 -12.53 -32.41
CA ASP A 114 64.62 -13.63 -33.38
C ASP A 114 65.61 -14.79 -33.18
N PRO A 115 65.19 -16.02 -33.53
CA PRO A 115 66.02 -17.02 -34.19
C PRO A 115 65.57 -17.25 -35.66
N PRO A 116 66.46 -17.70 -36.56
CA PRO A 116 66.23 -17.69 -38.01
C PRO A 116 65.43 -18.88 -38.56
N GLU A 117 64.98 -18.71 -39.82
CA GLU A 117 64.30 -19.67 -40.68
C GLU A 117 65.03 -21.03 -40.83
N GLU A 118 64.26 -22.13 -41.00
CA GLU A 118 64.36 -23.02 -42.16
C GLU A 118 62.99 -23.68 -42.45
N THR A 119 62.84 -24.27 -43.64
CA THR A 119 61.56 -24.64 -44.30
C THR A 119 61.28 -26.18 -44.29
N PRO A 120 60.09 -26.66 -44.71
CA PRO A 120 59.53 -27.94 -44.22
C PRO A 120 59.85 -29.19 -45.07
N GLY A 121 59.56 -30.38 -44.52
CA GLY A 121 59.56 -31.64 -45.29
C GLY A 121 59.03 -32.88 -44.52
N ASP A 122 57.77 -33.22 -44.79
CA ASP A 122 57.21 -34.57 -45.07
C ASP A 122 57.35 -35.82 -44.14
N GLU A 123 56.31 -36.66 -44.27
CA GLU A 123 56.20 -38.12 -44.00
C GLU A 123 56.08 -38.67 -42.55
N LEU A 124 54.82 -38.96 -42.16
CA LEU A 124 54.42 -40.21 -41.49
C LEU A 124 54.42 -41.37 -42.52
N PRO A 125 54.33 -42.69 -42.17
CA PRO A 125 54.02 -43.29 -40.86
C PRO A 125 54.92 -44.50 -40.47
N GLY A 126 54.62 -45.17 -39.34
CA GLY A 126 55.15 -46.51 -39.03
C GLY A 126 54.76 -47.03 -37.65
N GLU A 127 53.81 -47.97 -37.59
CA GLU A 127 53.48 -48.76 -36.39
C GLU A 127 54.57 -49.83 -36.13
N GLU A 128 54.90 -50.12 -34.86
CA GLU A 128 55.25 -51.49 -34.42
C GLU A 128 55.32 -51.62 -32.87
N GLN A 129 54.39 -52.40 -32.31
CA GLN A 129 54.54 -53.24 -31.10
C GLN A 129 54.41 -54.70 -31.57
N PRO A 130 54.77 -55.76 -30.80
CA PRO A 130 55.12 -55.81 -29.37
C PRO A 130 56.41 -56.64 -29.05
N GLY A 131 56.70 -56.90 -27.76
CA GLY A 131 57.68 -57.93 -27.36
C GLY A 131 58.04 -57.92 -25.87
N ASP A 132 57.49 -58.86 -25.10
CA ASP A 132 57.69 -59.03 -23.66
C ASP A 132 59.00 -59.76 -23.27
N GLU A 133 59.56 -59.50 -22.08
CA GLU A 133 59.62 -60.46 -20.93
C GLU A 133 60.58 -60.03 -19.79
N ASP A 134 60.07 -60.18 -18.55
CA ASP A 134 60.71 -60.42 -17.24
C ASP A 134 61.78 -59.49 -16.61
N GLY A 135 61.49 -59.02 -15.38
CA GLY A 135 62.42 -58.15 -14.62
C GLY A 135 62.19 -57.85 -13.11
N LEU A 136 61.36 -58.60 -12.36
CA LEU A 136 61.25 -58.59 -10.87
C LEU A 136 60.64 -57.36 -10.14
N GLU A 137 59.68 -57.64 -9.25
CA GLU A 137 59.03 -56.75 -8.26
C GLU A 137 59.84 -56.59 -6.93
N PRO A 138 59.35 -55.89 -5.88
CA PRO A 138 58.50 -54.68 -5.81
C PRO A 138 59.16 -53.56 -4.95
N VAL A 139 58.54 -52.37 -4.88
CA VAL A 139 58.74 -51.44 -3.76
C VAL A 139 57.39 -50.82 -3.36
N GLU A 140 56.91 -51.14 -2.15
CA GLU A 140 55.84 -50.41 -1.46
C GLU A 140 56.40 -49.16 -0.75
N GLU A 141 55.53 -48.24 -0.33
CA GLU A 141 55.83 -47.02 0.46
C GLU A 141 56.70 -45.94 -0.22
N GLU A 142 56.05 -44.85 -0.67
CA GLU A 142 56.14 -43.56 0.04
C GLU A 142 54.83 -42.77 -0.15
N ALA A 143 53.84 -43.10 0.68
CA ALA A 143 52.71 -42.23 0.98
C ALA A 143 52.86 -41.70 2.43
N ALA A 144 53.96 -40.96 2.71
CA ALA A 144 54.20 -40.39 4.05
C ALA A 144 55.28 -39.29 4.19
N VAL A 145 55.53 -38.39 3.21
CA VAL A 145 56.41 -37.21 3.46
C VAL A 145 55.94 -35.91 2.78
N ALA A 146 54.91 -35.25 3.33
CA ALA A 146 54.70 -33.79 3.19
C ALA A 146 53.68 -33.19 4.19
N ALA A 147 53.31 -33.89 5.26
CA ALA A 147 52.63 -33.27 6.39
C ALA A 147 53.70 -32.85 7.41
N LEU A 148 54.08 -31.56 7.41
CA LEU A 148 54.65 -30.78 8.55
C LEU A 148 55.13 -29.39 8.09
N SER A 149 54.19 -28.45 7.95
CA SER A 149 54.42 -27.01 8.17
C SER A 149 53.11 -26.27 8.47
N GLU A 150 52.27 -26.83 9.34
CA GLU A 150 51.07 -26.17 9.88
C GLU A 150 51.44 -25.21 11.02
N GLU A 151 52.17 -24.13 10.74
CA GLU A 151 52.30 -22.99 11.67
C GLU A 151 52.23 -21.61 10.99
N ASP A 152 52.59 -21.48 9.71
CA ASP A 152 52.36 -20.26 8.94
C ASP A 152 50.99 -20.32 8.23
N GLY A 153 50.12 -19.35 8.54
CA GLY A 153 48.82 -19.19 7.87
C GLY A 153 48.95 -18.76 6.39
N PRO A 154 47.84 -18.56 5.67
CA PRO A 154 47.88 -18.06 4.30
C PRO A 154 48.67 -16.75 4.20
N VAL A 155 49.53 -16.66 3.19
CA VAL A 155 50.44 -15.51 2.96
C VAL A 155 49.96 -14.74 1.72
N PRO A 156 49.83 -13.40 1.79
CA PRO A 156 49.47 -12.58 0.63
C PRO A 156 50.60 -12.52 -0.40
N GLU A 157 50.23 -12.47 -1.68
CA GLU A 157 51.15 -12.43 -2.82
C GLU A 157 50.93 -11.16 -3.65
N ILE A 158 52.01 -10.58 -4.20
CA ILE A 158 51.97 -9.43 -5.12
C ILE A 158 52.45 -9.90 -6.50
N ASP A 159 51.54 -9.94 -7.46
CA ASP A 159 51.77 -10.33 -8.86
C ASP A 159 51.56 -9.11 -9.77
N GLY A 160 52.65 -8.39 -10.05
CA GLY A 160 52.62 -7.16 -10.84
C GLY A 160 51.72 -6.09 -10.22
N ASN A 161 50.57 -5.84 -10.84
CA ASN A 161 49.55 -4.89 -10.36
C ASN A 161 48.40 -5.55 -9.59
N ARG A 162 48.49 -6.83 -9.26
CA ARG A 162 47.48 -7.56 -8.50
C ARG A 162 48.04 -8.01 -7.15
N VAL A 163 47.18 -8.01 -6.13
CA VAL A 163 47.46 -8.50 -4.79
C VAL A 163 46.46 -9.60 -4.49
N TYR A 164 46.95 -10.78 -4.10
CA TYR A 164 46.14 -11.94 -3.77
C TYR A 164 46.31 -12.25 -2.28
N ALA A 165 45.29 -11.96 -1.47
CA ALA A 165 45.32 -12.21 -0.04
C ALA A 165 45.24 -13.70 0.30
N ASN A 166 44.84 -14.55 -0.65
CA ASN A 166 44.94 -16.01 -0.53
C ASN A 166 44.12 -16.62 0.63
N GLY A 167 43.05 -15.94 1.07
CA GLY A 167 42.29 -16.30 2.27
C GLY A 167 42.86 -15.77 3.60
N ALA A 168 43.96 -15.01 3.57
CA ALA A 168 44.43 -14.28 4.74
C ALA A 168 43.53 -13.07 5.00
N ALA A 169 43.23 -12.83 6.28
CA ALA A 169 42.72 -11.53 6.70
C ALA A 169 43.87 -10.51 6.59
N ILE A 170 43.70 -9.49 5.73
CA ILE A 170 44.72 -8.46 5.47
C ILE A 170 44.24 -7.06 5.83
N ILE A 171 45.18 -6.24 6.29
CA ILE A 171 45.01 -4.79 6.45
C ILE A 171 46.07 -4.11 5.58
N ILE A 172 45.66 -3.15 4.73
CA ILE A 172 46.57 -2.31 3.95
C ILE A 172 46.58 -0.92 4.58
N GLY A 173 47.74 -0.50 5.10
CA GLY A 173 47.91 0.75 5.84
C GLY A 173 49.32 1.32 5.72
N GLU A 174 49.53 2.55 6.20
CA GLU A 174 50.85 3.18 6.25
C GLU A 174 51.53 3.03 7.61
N GLU A 175 52.84 2.74 7.60
CA GLU A 175 53.69 2.76 8.79
C GLU A 175 55.05 3.36 8.42
N ASP A 176 55.57 4.28 9.25
CA ASP A 176 56.85 4.98 9.03
C ASP A 176 57.03 5.64 7.64
N GLY A 177 55.92 5.96 6.96
CA GLY A 177 55.91 6.60 5.63
C GLY A 177 56.03 5.63 4.45
N ALA A 178 55.80 4.33 4.67
CA ALA A 178 55.67 3.32 3.62
C ALA A 178 54.36 2.52 3.80
N CYS A 179 53.79 2.04 2.69
CA CYS A 179 52.57 1.24 2.70
C CYS A 179 52.90 -0.24 2.90
N TYR A 180 52.12 -0.93 3.72
CA TYR A 180 52.29 -2.37 4.00
C TYR A 180 50.97 -3.12 3.96
N ILE A 181 51.05 -4.40 3.61
CA ILE A 181 50.02 -5.41 3.85
C ILE A 181 50.38 -6.11 5.17
N PHE A 182 49.55 -5.97 6.18
CA PHE A 182 49.61 -6.68 7.46
C PHE A 182 48.72 -7.92 7.41
N TYR A 183 49.19 -9.04 7.94
CA TYR A 183 48.49 -10.33 7.90
C TYR A 183 48.90 -11.26 9.05
N GLY A 184 48.02 -12.17 9.45
CA GLY A 184 48.30 -13.11 10.55
C GLY A 184 48.52 -12.40 11.90
N THR A 185 49.48 -12.87 12.70
CA THR A 185 49.82 -12.23 13.99
C THR A 185 50.89 -11.14 13.86
N ASP A 186 51.97 -11.44 13.13
CA ASP A 186 53.15 -10.57 12.97
C ASP A 186 53.57 -10.39 11.48
N GLY A 187 52.74 -10.85 10.54
CA GLY A 187 53.05 -10.83 9.11
C GLY A 187 52.96 -9.43 8.52
N LYS A 188 53.99 -9.04 7.76
CA LYS A 188 54.11 -7.72 7.13
C LYS A 188 54.83 -7.83 5.78
N LEU A 189 54.23 -7.25 4.73
CA LEU A 189 54.77 -7.22 3.37
C LEU A 189 54.69 -5.78 2.82
N GLU A 190 55.77 -5.25 2.27
CA GLU A 190 55.80 -3.90 1.69
C GLU A 190 54.96 -3.84 0.40
N LEU A 191 54.12 -2.81 0.27
CA LEU A 191 53.26 -2.59 -0.90
C LEU A 191 53.74 -1.37 -1.71
N PRO A 192 54.67 -1.55 -2.66
CA PRO A 192 55.14 -0.45 -3.49
C PRO A 192 54.05 0.01 -4.47
N SER A 193 53.86 1.32 -4.55
CA SER A 193 52.91 1.99 -5.46
C SER A 193 51.48 1.43 -5.36
N PRO A 194 50.76 1.64 -4.24
CA PRO A 194 49.41 1.11 -4.03
C PRO A 194 48.39 1.69 -5.03
N GLY A 195 48.54 2.97 -5.41
CA GLY A 195 47.74 3.61 -6.44
C GLY A 195 47.94 2.93 -7.80
N GLY A 196 46.98 2.07 -8.17
CA GLY A 196 47.03 1.22 -9.37
C GLY A 196 46.86 -0.27 -9.07
N LYS A 197 47.06 -0.72 -7.82
CA LYS A 197 46.91 -2.13 -7.43
C LYS A 197 45.45 -2.56 -7.35
N THR A 198 45.15 -3.75 -7.88
CA THR A 198 43.87 -4.43 -7.63
C THR A 198 44.06 -5.51 -6.58
N VAL A 199 43.26 -5.49 -5.51
CA VAL A 199 43.35 -6.41 -4.38
C VAL A 199 42.23 -7.44 -4.45
N PHE A 200 42.55 -8.71 -4.20
CA PHE A 200 41.60 -9.82 -4.11
C PHE A 200 41.73 -10.49 -2.74
N GLY A 201 40.63 -10.70 -2.02
CA GLY A 201 40.61 -11.44 -0.76
C GLY A 201 40.91 -12.95 -0.94
N GLY A 202 40.54 -13.50 -2.10
CA GLY A 202 40.81 -14.89 -2.47
C GLY A 202 42.16 -15.11 -3.17
N GLY A 203 42.28 -16.27 -3.83
CA GLY A 203 43.45 -16.64 -4.63
C GLY A 203 43.33 -16.31 -6.13
N LYS A 204 44.41 -16.55 -6.87
CA LYS A 204 44.47 -16.52 -8.35
C LYS A 204 44.28 -17.93 -8.90
N ASN A 205 43.15 -18.21 -9.56
CA ASN A 205 42.78 -19.54 -10.05
C ASN A 205 42.99 -20.63 -8.97
N ARG A 206 42.65 -20.29 -7.72
CA ARG A 206 42.76 -21.19 -6.56
C ARG A 206 41.66 -20.87 -5.55
N ASP A 207 40.88 -21.90 -5.22
CA ASP A 207 39.81 -21.82 -4.23
C ASP A 207 40.35 -21.52 -2.82
N VAL A 208 39.48 -20.95 -1.98
CA VAL A 208 39.73 -20.70 -0.55
C VAL A 208 38.65 -21.40 0.27
N ASP A 209 39.09 -22.25 1.21
CA ASP A 209 38.20 -22.83 2.21
C ASP A 209 38.19 -21.96 3.47
N GLY A 210 37.03 -21.36 3.78
CA GLY A 210 36.84 -20.38 4.84
C GLY A 210 36.50 -18.98 4.33
N ASP A 211 36.54 -18.01 5.25
CA ASP A 211 36.19 -16.60 5.00
C ASP A 211 37.39 -15.79 4.46
N THR A 212 37.13 -14.67 3.79
CA THR A 212 38.16 -13.68 3.41
C THR A 212 37.91 -12.33 4.10
N SER A 213 38.98 -11.54 4.32
CA SER A 213 38.85 -10.18 4.86
C SER A 213 39.92 -9.25 4.30
N VAL A 214 39.51 -8.09 3.78
CA VAL A 214 40.40 -7.02 3.29
C VAL A 214 39.99 -5.69 3.93
N THR A 215 40.90 -5.07 4.66
CA THR A 215 40.71 -3.72 5.22
C THR A 215 41.67 -2.72 4.55
N LEU A 216 41.15 -1.60 4.06
CA LEU A 216 41.93 -0.47 3.53
C LEU A 216 41.89 0.69 4.53
N ASP A 217 43.01 0.97 5.20
CA ASP A 217 43.16 2.04 6.19
C ASP A 217 43.87 3.25 5.55
N GLY A 218 43.10 4.12 4.89
CA GLY A 218 43.61 5.35 4.26
C GLY A 218 44.51 5.16 3.04
N VAL A 219 44.75 3.93 2.57
CA VAL A 219 45.62 3.64 1.42
C VAL A 219 44.80 3.49 0.13
N PRO A 220 45.00 4.36 -0.89
CA PRO A 220 44.26 4.27 -2.15
C PRO A 220 44.79 3.15 -3.05
N VAL A 221 43.88 2.29 -3.52
CA VAL A 221 44.13 1.20 -4.49
C VAL A 221 43.14 1.32 -5.65
N SER A 222 43.40 0.72 -6.82
CA SER A 222 42.53 0.89 -7.99
C SER A 222 41.19 0.17 -7.85
N ALA A 223 41.21 -1.04 -7.29
CA ALA A 223 40.01 -1.81 -6.96
C ALA A 223 40.27 -2.84 -5.85
N VAL A 224 39.22 -3.24 -5.15
CA VAL A 224 39.21 -4.33 -4.17
C VAL A 224 38.05 -5.29 -4.44
N TYR A 225 38.34 -6.58 -4.42
CA TYR A 225 37.40 -7.70 -4.55
C TYR A 225 37.47 -8.55 -3.28
N GLY A 226 36.31 -8.93 -2.73
CA GLY A 226 36.26 -9.79 -1.54
C GLY A 226 36.63 -11.25 -1.88
N GLY A 227 36.23 -11.73 -3.04
CA GLY A 227 36.52 -13.08 -3.53
C GLY A 227 37.87 -13.22 -4.24
N GLY A 228 38.04 -14.35 -4.94
CA GLY A 228 39.21 -14.64 -5.76
C GLY A 228 39.16 -14.05 -7.18
N TYR A 229 40.20 -14.34 -7.96
CA TYR A 229 40.29 -14.05 -9.39
C TYR A 229 40.39 -15.36 -10.18
N SER A 230 39.49 -15.58 -11.13
CA SER A 230 39.56 -16.68 -12.08
C SER A 230 39.62 -16.17 -13.52
N ASP A 231 40.65 -16.57 -14.28
CA ASP A 231 40.73 -16.38 -15.74
C ASP A 231 40.24 -17.59 -16.55
N GLY A 232 39.69 -18.61 -15.88
CA GLY A 232 39.21 -19.84 -16.49
C GLY A 232 40.25 -20.97 -16.55
N SER A 233 41.46 -20.76 -16.02
CA SER A 233 42.46 -21.83 -15.87
C SER A 233 42.14 -22.80 -14.72
N HIS A 234 41.51 -22.30 -13.64
CA HIS A 234 40.96 -23.04 -12.49
C HIS A 234 39.97 -22.12 -11.75
N SER A 235 39.11 -22.69 -10.90
CA SER A 235 38.24 -21.94 -10.00
C SER A 235 39.02 -21.14 -8.95
N ALA A 236 38.40 -20.07 -8.46
CA ALA A 236 38.85 -19.22 -7.36
C ALA A 236 37.68 -18.94 -6.39
N ASP A 237 36.89 -19.99 -6.13
CA ASP A 237 35.68 -19.94 -5.31
C ASP A 237 36.04 -19.82 -3.82
N VAL A 238 35.19 -19.15 -3.04
CA VAL A 238 35.30 -18.97 -1.58
C VAL A 238 34.16 -19.74 -0.89
N SER A 239 34.49 -20.65 0.03
CA SER A 239 33.48 -21.48 0.72
C SER A 239 32.74 -20.76 1.86
N GLY A 240 33.31 -19.67 2.39
CA GLY A 240 32.75 -18.85 3.47
C GLY A 240 32.19 -17.48 3.02
N ASP A 241 32.14 -16.55 3.97
CA ASP A 241 31.81 -15.14 3.77
C ASP A 241 33.02 -14.36 3.21
N THR A 242 32.77 -13.21 2.56
CA THR A 242 33.82 -12.22 2.27
C THR A 242 33.56 -10.93 3.05
N LYS A 243 34.64 -10.25 3.45
CA LYS A 243 34.56 -8.96 4.16
C LYS A 243 35.47 -7.92 3.53
N ILE A 244 34.93 -6.74 3.25
CA ILE A 244 35.69 -5.54 2.86
C ILE A 244 35.37 -4.40 3.82
N GLU A 245 36.41 -3.77 4.34
CA GLU A 245 36.33 -2.51 5.09
C GLU A 245 37.20 -1.44 4.41
N THR A 246 36.68 -0.23 4.26
CA THR A 246 37.46 0.90 3.71
C THR A 246 37.30 2.13 4.59
N ALA A 247 38.37 2.91 4.76
CA ALA A 247 38.38 4.12 5.57
C ALA A 247 39.33 5.19 5.01
N GLY A 248 39.06 6.46 5.36
CA GLY A 248 39.90 7.60 5.02
C GLY A 248 39.56 8.28 3.69
N GLU A 249 40.30 9.34 3.36
CA GLU A 249 40.11 10.12 2.12
C GLU A 249 40.75 9.41 0.92
N ILE A 250 40.10 8.34 0.46
CA ILE A 250 40.55 7.52 -0.68
C ILE A 250 39.43 7.29 -1.66
N LEU A 251 39.76 7.19 -2.95
CA LEU A 251 38.85 6.69 -3.99
C LEU A 251 39.24 5.26 -4.36
N VAL A 252 38.26 4.36 -4.37
CA VAL A 252 38.46 2.92 -4.66
C VAL A 252 37.20 2.31 -5.26
N LYS A 253 37.36 1.43 -6.26
CA LYS A 253 36.28 0.58 -6.77
C LYS A 253 36.15 -0.67 -5.91
N THR A 254 34.96 -0.97 -5.40
CA THR A 254 34.76 -2.05 -4.41
C THR A 254 33.77 -3.09 -4.93
N TYR A 255 34.11 -4.37 -4.85
CA TYR A 255 33.26 -5.49 -5.26
C TYR A 255 33.20 -6.53 -4.13
N GLY A 256 32.05 -6.78 -3.54
CA GLY A 256 31.93 -7.73 -2.42
C GLY A 256 32.29 -9.18 -2.79
N GLY A 257 31.97 -9.60 -4.02
CA GLY A 257 32.27 -10.95 -4.52
C GLY A 257 33.65 -11.10 -5.18
N GLY A 258 33.83 -12.19 -5.94
CA GLY A 258 35.03 -12.43 -6.74
C GLY A 258 34.96 -11.84 -8.15
N TYR A 259 36.00 -12.10 -8.95
CA TYR A 259 36.11 -11.70 -10.35
C TYR A 259 36.33 -12.93 -11.25
N ALA A 260 35.35 -13.23 -12.11
CA ALA A 260 35.40 -14.33 -13.06
C ALA A 260 35.46 -13.80 -14.51
N GLU A 261 36.49 -14.19 -15.24
CA GLU A 261 36.77 -13.74 -16.60
C GLU A 261 37.08 -14.94 -17.49
N ALA A 262 36.19 -15.32 -18.39
CA ALA A 262 36.23 -16.63 -19.07
C ALA A 262 37.22 -16.73 -20.25
N LYS A 263 38.47 -16.27 -20.05
CA LYS A 263 39.54 -16.19 -21.06
C LYS A 263 40.09 -17.56 -21.48
N ASN A 264 40.48 -18.38 -20.51
CA ASN A 264 41.23 -19.61 -20.73
C ASN A 264 40.35 -20.88 -20.66
N GLY A 265 39.10 -20.73 -20.25
CA GLY A 265 38.13 -21.80 -20.01
C GLY A 265 36.92 -21.24 -19.26
N ASP A 266 36.09 -22.12 -18.69
CA ASP A 266 35.03 -21.71 -17.78
C ASP A 266 35.64 -21.13 -16.50
N ALA A 267 35.28 -19.89 -16.17
CA ALA A 267 35.78 -19.14 -15.03
C ALA A 267 34.79 -19.17 -13.87
N SER A 268 35.30 -19.39 -12.65
CA SER A 268 34.51 -19.46 -11.42
C SER A 268 35.22 -18.69 -10.31
N ALA A 269 34.57 -17.71 -9.71
CA ALA A 269 35.04 -16.93 -8.57
C ALA A 269 33.88 -16.63 -7.62
N ARG A 270 33.11 -17.67 -7.28
CA ARG A 270 31.91 -17.58 -6.44
C ARG A 270 32.23 -17.30 -4.99
N VAL A 271 31.24 -16.79 -4.25
CA VAL A 271 31.25 -16.74 -2.78
C VAL A 271 30.05 -17.52 -2.28
N ALA A 272 30.26 -18.63 -1.59
CA ALA A 272 29.14 -19.44 -1.10
C ALA A 272 28.37 -18.76 0.05
N GLY A 273 29.06 -17.94 0.85
CA GLY A 273 28.49 -17.15 1.95
C GLY A 273 28.01 -15.75 1.54
N THR A 274 27.99 -14.86 2.52
CA THR A 274 27.60 -13.45 2.40
C THR A 274 28.78 -12.61 1.94
N ALA A 275 28.58 -11.79 0.90
CA ALA A 275 29.49 -10.71 0.56
C ALA A 275 29.20 -9.48 1.44
N ARG A 276 30.14 -9.10 2.31
CA ARG A 276 30.00 -8.00 3.28
C ARG A 276 30.93 -6.86 2.94
N THR A 277 30.36 -5.67 2.75
CA THR A 277 31.14 -4.44 2.49
C THR A 277 30.70 -3.36 3.48
N GLU A 278 31.64 -2.79 4.24
CA GLU A 278 31.42 -1.61 5.08
C GLU A 278 32.39 -0.49 4.66
N SER A 279 31.87 0.50 3.94
CA SER A 279 32.64 1.62 3.40
C SER A 279 32.48 2.88 4.25
N ARG A 280 33.60 3.35 4.79
CA ARG A 280 33.83 4.66 5.42
C ARG A 280 34.92 5.45 4.71
N ALA A 281 35.41 4.96 3.56
CA ALA A 281 36.19 5.78 2.64
C ALA A 281 35.31 6.89 2.07
N TYR A 282 35.85 8.09 1.95
CA TYR A 282 35.12 9.25 1.45
C TYR A 282 35.84 9.98 0.32
N GLY A 283 35.08 10.33 -0.71
CA GLY A 283 35.53 11.18 -1.80
C GLY A 283 35.29 12.67 -1.50
N SER A 284 36.28 13.52 -1.80
CA SER A 284 36.11 14.98 -1.81
C SER A 284 34.93 15.39 -2.72
N LEU A 285 33.98 16.14 -2.18
CA LEU A 285 32.84 16.67 -2.94
C LEU A 285 33.31 17.68 -4.01
N PRO A 286 32.68 17.69 -5.21
CA PRO A 286 32.89 18.77 -6.18
C PRO A 286 32.36 20.11 -5.64
N GLY A 287 32.81 21.22 -6.23
CA GLY A 287 32.35 22.56 -5.82
C GLY A 287 30.89 22.84 -6.17
N GLU A 288 30.40 22.24 -7.25
CA GLU A 288 29.00 22.28 -7.73
C GLU A 288 28.70 20.97 -8.50
N GLY A 289 27.47 20.48 -8.42
CA GLY A 289 26.97 19.34 -9.21
C GLY A 289 27.54 17.96 -8.82
N PHE A 290 27.28 16.94 -9.64
CA PHE A 290 27.74 15.55 -9.40
C PHE A 290 29.08 15.27 -10.09
N THR A 291 29.85 14.30 -9.57
CA THR A 291 31.15 13.90 -10.13
C THR A 291 31.17 12.47 -10.67
N ASN A 292 31.65 12.29 -11.90
CA ASN A 292 31.95 10.98 -12.50
C ASN A 292 33.27 10.35 -12.03
N LYS A 293 33.92 10.98 -11.04
CA LYS A 293 35.19 10.52 -10.42
C LYS A 293 35.00 10.02 -8.98
N GLY A 294 33.75 9.88 -8.53
CA GLY A 294 33.42 9.35 -7.21
C GLY A 294 33.61 7.83 -7.09
N HIS A 295 33.21 7.28 -5.95
CA HIS A 295 33.26 5.84 -5.72
C HIS A 295 32.36 5.03 -6.67
N TYR A 296 32.81 3.80 -6.97
CA TYR A 296 32.00 2.74 -7.56
C TYR A 296 31.97 1.57 -6.58
N ILE A 297 30.78 1.17 -6.12
CA ILE A 297 30.62 0.14 -5.09
C ILE A 297 29.62 -0.90 -5.59
N TYR A 298 29.99 -2.18 -5.54
CA TYR A 298 29.19 -3.31 -5.98
C TYR A 298 29.12 -4.34 -4.85
N GLY A 299 27.92 -4.79 -4.50
CA GLY A 299 27.70 -5.75 -3.41
C GLY A 299 28.05 -7.19 -3.79
N GLY A 300 27.74 -7.60 -5.02
CA GLY A 300 28.03 -8.94 -5.54
C GLY A 300 29.42 -9.07 -6.20
N GLY A 301 29.60 -10.15 -6.96
CA GLY A 301 30.79 -10.39 -7.78
C GLY A 301 30.70 -9.79 -9.19
N TYR A 302 31.77 -9.95 -9.95
CA TYR A 302 31.90 -9.47 -11.33
C TYR A 302 32.18 -10.64 -12.28
N ALA A 303 31.31 -10.86 -13.27
CA ALA A 303 31.42 -11.96 -14.24
C ALA A 303 31.44 -11.43 -15.68
N TYR A 304 32.47 -11.79 -16.44
CA TYR A 304 32.65 -11.35 -17.82
C TYR A 304 33.00 -12.52 -18.75
N SER A 305 32.21 -12.68 -19.81
CA SER A 305 32.54 -13.58 -20.92
C SER A 305 32.37 -12.89 -22.27
N ASN A 306 33.38 -13.06 -23.13
CA ASN A 306 33.36 -12.59 -24.52
C ASN A 306 33.57 -13.71 -25.55
N GLY A 307 33.81 -14.95 -25.09
CA GLY A 307 34.01 -16.15 -25.90
C GLY A 307 33.00 -17.26 -25.53
N GLY A 308 33.14 -18.45 -26.12
CA GLY A 308 32.17 -19.55 -25.91
C GLY A 308 32.10 -20.15 -24.49
N ASN A 309 32.90 -19.66 -23.54
CA ASN A 309 33.03 -20.16 -22.18
C ASN A 309 32.05 -19.45 -21.22
N ARG A 310 31.86 -19.99 -20.02
CA ARG A 310 31.03 -19.40 -18.96
C ARG A 310 31.87 -18.72 -17.87
N ALA A 311 31.46 -17.52 -17.44
CA ALA A 311 31.94 -16.86 -16.24
C ALA A 311 30.90 -16.95 -15.12
N ASP A 312 31.33 -17.16 -13.88
CA ASP A 312 30.44 -17.27 -12.72
C ASP A 312 31.10 -16.65 -11.47
N ALA A 313 30.55 -15.54 -10.98
CA ALA A 313 30.97 -14.83 -9.79
C ALA A 313 29.78 -14.62 -8.82
N SER A 314 28.82 -15.54 -8.85
CA SER A 314 27.62 -15.48 -8.01
C SER A 314 27.96 -15.57 -6.51
N VAL A 315 27.13 -14.94 -5.69
CA VAL A 315 27.30 -14.86 -4.22
C VAL A 315 26.09 -15.45 -3.49
N GLY A 316 26.27 -15.88 -2.23
CA GLY A 316 25.17 -16.40 -1.41
C GLY A 316 24.18 -15.32 -0.98
N ALA A 317 24.67 -14.19 -0.48
CA ALA A 317 23.87 -13.01 -0.09
C ALA A 317 24.74 -11.74 -0.11
N VAL A 318 24.14 -10.55 0.00
CA VAL A 318 24.86 -9.27 0.09
C VAL A 318 24.48 -8.50 1.36
N SER A 319 25.48 -7.93 2.03
CA SER A 319 25.34 -6.96 3.12
C SER A 319 26.25 -5.76 2.86
N LEU A 320 25.71 -4.73 2.21
CA LEU A 320 26.43 -3.51 1.83
C LEU A 320 26.05 -2.32 2.73
N LYS A 321 27.05 -1.71 3.36
CA LYS A 321 26.91 -0.49 4.15
C LYS A 321 27.88 0.56 3.66
N VAL A 322 27.37 1.77 3.40
CA VAL A 322 28.19 2.93 3.06
C VAL A 322 27.73 4.06 3.97
N LEU A 323 28.62 4.52 4.86
CA LEU A 323 28.19 5.26 6.05
C LEU A 323 28.60 6.73 6.06
N GLU A 324 29.66 7.07 5.34
CA GLU A 324 30.35 8.38 5.39
C GLU A 324 30.87 8.80 3.99
N GLY A 325 30.31 8.23 2.90
CA GLY A 325 31.04 8.07 1.62
C GLY A 325 31.34 9.33 0.79
N GLY A 326 30.74 10.48 1.09
CA GLY A 326 30.93 11.69 0.31
C GLY A 326 30.61 11.48 -1.18
N ALA A 327 31.47 11.97 -2.07
CA ALA A 327 31.27 11.90 -3.52
C ALA A 327 31.28 10.45 -4.07
N THR A 328 30.11 9.97 -4.46
CA THR A 328 29.90 8.60 -4.97
C THR A 328 29.25 8.64 -6.35
N TYR A 329 29.82 7.94 -7.33
CA TYR A 329 29.22 7.88 -8.66
C TYR A 329 28.11 6.84 -8.72
N SER A 330 28.43 5.58 -8.40
CA SER A 330 27.46 4.49 -8.54
C SER A 330 27.57 3.48 -7.39
N VAL A 331 26.43 3.15 -6.79
CA VAL A 331 26.29 2.05 -5.84
C VAL A 331 25.40 0.98 -6.45
N ARG A 332 25.85 -0.29 -6.42
CA ARG A 332 25.12 -1.46 -6.91
C ARG A 332 24.99 -2.51 -5.81
N GLY A 333 23.77 -2.97 -5.53
CA GLY A 333 23.51 -4.00 -4.52
C GLY A 333 23.87 -5.41 -4.98
N GLY A 334 23.53 -5.75 -6.22
CA GLY A 334 23.77 -7.07 -6.80
C GLY A 334 25.16 -7.24 -7.41
N GLY A 335 25.33 -8.32 -8.16
CA GLY A 335 26.52 -8.54 -8.99
C GLY A 335 26.44 -7.87 -10.36
N TYR A 336 27.54 -7.95 -11.11
CA TYR A 336 27.69 -7.35 -12.43
C TYR A 336 28.10 -8.42 -13.46
N ALA A 337 27.22 -8.73 -14.40
CA ALA A 337 27.40 -9.76 -15.41
C ALA A 337 27.37 -9.18 -16.83
N THR A 338 28.32 -9.58 -17.68
CA THR A 338 28.33 -9.21 -19.11
C THR A 338 28.77 -10.38 -20.00
N ALA A 339 27.97 -10.69 -21.02
CA ALA A 339 28.16 -11.82 -21.93
C ALA A 339 28.00 -11.39 -23.41
N THR A 340 29.11 -11.33 -24.17
CA THR A 340 29.05 -11.11 -25.64
C THR A 340 28.81 -12.42 -26.39
N SER A 341 29.42 -13.50 -25.91
CA SER A 341 29.11 -14.89 -26.24
C SER A 341 29.41 -15.75 -25.01
N GLY A 342 29.00 -17.02 -25.01
CA GLY A 342 29.03 -17.83 -23.77
C GLY A 342 28.02 -17.29 -22.75
N GLY A 343 28.24 -17.59 -21.46
CA GLY A 343 27.36 -17.13 -20.37
C GLY A 343 28.11 -16.37 -19.28
N ALA A 344 27.44 -15.48 -18.56
CA ALA A 344 27.98 -14.77 -17.40
C ALA A 344 26.96 -14.76 -16.27
N ALA A 345 27.35 -15.19 -15.07
CA ALA A 345 26.47 -15.21 -13.90
C ALA A 345 27.12 -14.44 -12.73
N ALA A 346 26.40 -13.47 -12.19
CA ALA A 346 26.76 -12.72 -10.98
C ALA A 346 25.52 -12.60 -10.07
N ASP A 347 24.79 -13.71 -9.93
CA ASP A 347 23.55 -13.80 -9.19
C ASP A 347 23.78 -13.68 -7.67
N VAL A 348 22.81 -13.09 -6.96
CA VAL A 348 22.72 -13.13 -5.50
C VAL A 348 21.67 -14.18 -5.15
N ASN A 349 22.11 -15.35 -4.70
CA ASN A 349 21.21 -16.49 -4.46
C ASN A 349 20.22 -16.29 -3.29
N GLY A 350 20.41 -15.23 -2.51
CA GLY A 350 19.61 -14.86 -1.35
C GLY A 350 19.35 -13.35 -1.31
N PRO A 351 19.21 -12.74 -0.12
CA PRO A 351 18.86 -11.34 0.02
C PRO A 351 20.03 -10.38 -0.26
N ILE A 352 19.70 -9.23 -0.82
CA ILE A 352 20.55 -8.03 -0.84
C ILE A 352 20.07 -7.09 0.26
N SER A 353 20.96 -6.73 1.20
CA SER A 353 20.71 -5.71 2.21
C SER A 353 21.65 -4.52 2.02
N MET A 354 21.08 -3.32 1.92
CA MET A 354 21.80 -2.06 1.68
C MET A 354 21.44 -1.00 2.72
N ARG A 355 22.46 -0.33 3.27
CA ARG A 355 22.29 0.89 4.07
C ARG A 355 23.26 1.97 3.61
N LEU A 356 22.72 3.04 3.06
CA LEU A 356 23.44 4.15 2.45
C LEU A 356 23.16 5.43 3.25
N THR A 357 24.19 6.02 3.86
CA THR A 357 24.07 7.27 4.62
C THR A 357 25.24 8.22 4.39
N GLY A 358 24.99 9.53 4.43
CA GLY A 358 26.04 10.56 4.34
C GLY A 358 26.73 10.60 2.97
N LEU A 359 25.95 10.40 1.91
CA LEU A 359 26.41 10.33 0.52
C LEU A 359 25.92 11.50 -0.30
N ASP A 360 26.74 11.91 -1.27
CA ASP A 360 26.31 12.58 -2.48
C ASP A 360 26.46 11.53 -3.59
N VAL A 361 25.35 10.89 -3.98
CA VAL A 361 25.34 9.73 -4.88
C VAL A 361 24.62 10.02 -6.19
N ARG A 362 25.35 9.86 -7.31
CA ARG A 362 24.80 10.09 -8.65
C ARG A 362 23.80 9.01 -9.08
N GLU A 363 24.07 7.73 -8.81
CA GLU A 363 23.22 6.60 -9.19
C GLU A 363 23.21 5.50 -8.11
N VAL A 364 22.01 5.04 -7.70
CA VAL A 364 21.83 3.87 -6.82
C VAL A 364 21.03 2.78 -7.54
N TYR A 365 21.63 1.60 -7.64
CA TYR A 365 21.03 0.38 -8.18
C TYR A 365 20.95 -0.64 -7.04
N SER A 366 19.77 -1.02 -6.55
CA SER A 366 19.70 -1.91 -5.37
C SER A 366 19.77 -3.40 -5.70
N GLY A 367 19.66 -3.76 -6.99
CA GLY A 367 19.81 -5.10 -7.55
C GLY A 367 21.05 -5.24 -8.44
N GLY A 368 21.05 -6.24 -9.32
CA GLY A 368 22.17 -6.58 -10.20
C GLY A 368 22.16 -5.88 -11.57
N TYR A 369 23.24 -6.09 -12.34
CA TYR A 369 23.37 -5.65 -13.72
C TYR A 369 23.68 -6.83 -14.65
N ALA A 370 22.88 -7.05 -15.68
CA ALA A 370 23.06 -8.14 -16.65
C ALA A 370 22.99 -7.66 -18.11
N SER A 371 24.10 -7.77 -18.84
CA SER A 371 24.19 -7.35 -20.25
C SER A 371 24.59 -8.51 -21.17
N GLY A 372 23.69 -8.90 -22.08
CA GLY A 372 23.87 -10.00 -23.05
C GLY A 372 22.91 -11.17 -22.83
N ALA A 373 22.58 -11.89 -23.90
CA ALA A 373 21.53 -12.93 -23.97
C ALA A 373 21.74 -14.18 -23.08
N SER A 374 22.84 -14.24 -22.33
CA SER A 374 23.14 -15.29 -21.34
C SER A 374 23.90 -14.70 -20.14
N ALA A 375 23.70 -13.40 -19.89
CA ALA A 375 24.10 -12.72 -18.66
C ALA A 375 22.96 -12.80 -17.62
N SER A 376 23.30 -13.10 -16.37
CA SER A 376 22.36 -13.19 -15.25
C SER A 376 22.95 -12.51 -14.01
N ALA A 377 22.16 -11.67 -13.35
CA ALA A 377 22.49 -10.97 -12.11
C ALA A 377 21.23 -10.83 -11.23
N THR A 378 20.54 -11.94 -11.03
CA THR A 378 19.25 -12.03 -10.33
C THR A 378 19.39 -11.95 -8.80
N ALA A 379 18.27 -11.75 -8.09
CA ALA A 379 18.22 -11.75 -6.63
C ALA A 379 16.96 -12.44 -6.05
N GLU A 380 17.05 -12.94 -4.81
CA GLU A 380 15.87 -13.40 -4.05
C GLU A 380 15.00 -12.19 -3.64
N SER A 381 15.59 -11.22 -2.94
CA SER A 381 14.90 -10.05 -2.40
C SER A 381 15.88 -8.90 -2.15
N ILE A 382 15.36 -7.67 -2.10
CA ILE A 382 16.12 -6.46 -1.78
C ILE A 382 15.53 -5.80 -0.54
N ASP A 383 16.38 -5.35 0.38
CA ASP A 383 16.03 -4.41 1.46
C ASP A 383 17.06 -3.28 1.48
N CYS A 384 16.67 -2.12 0.97
CA CYS A 384 17.54 -0.95 0.77
C CYS A 384 17.04 0.24 1.57
N THR A 385 17.91 0.81 2.41
CA THR A 385 17.68 2.10 3.09
C THR A 385 18.67 3.15 2.58
N VAL A 386 18.15 4.26 2.07
CA VAL A 386 18.91 5.47 1.71
C VAL A 386 18.50 6.58 2.69
N GLY A 387 19.41 6.97 3.58
CA GLY A 387 19.14 7.94 4.63
C GLY A 387 20.06 9.15 4.54
N THR A 388 19.54 10.36 4.81
CA THR A 388 20.35 11.60 4.98
C THR A 388 21.39 11.82 3.86
N SER A 389 21.02 11.54 2.61
CA SER A 389 21.93 11.55 1.45
C SER A 389 21.31 12.34 0.29
N GLU A 390 22.14 12.91 -0.58
CA GLU A 390 21.70 13.48 -1.86
C GLU A 390 21.75 12.38 -2.92
N MET A 391 20.71 12.25 -3.74
CA MET A 391 20.58 11.16 -4.71
C MET A 391 19.99 11.64 -6.03
N MET A 392 20.65 11.35 -7.15
CA MET A 392 20.15 11.74 -8.48
C MET A 392 19.41 10.64 -9.26
N SER A 393 19.58 9.36 -8.93
CA SER A 393 18.63 8.33 -9.38
C SER A 393 18.66 7.08 -8.51
N TYR A 394 17.52 6.38 -8.47
CA TYR A 394 17.35 5.09 -7.81
C TYR A 394 16.61 4.11 -8.71
N GLU A 395 17.04 2.84 -8.74
CA GLU A 395 16.32 1.72 -9.34
C GLU A 395 16.75 0.38 -8.74
N CYS A 396 16.02 -0.71 -9.03
CA CYS A 396 16.39 -2.05 -8.55
C CYS A 396 17.39 -2.77 -9.47
N GLY A 397 16.91 -3.57 -10.44
CA GLY A 397 17.77 -4.35 -11.35
C GLY A 397 17.93 -3.71 -12.72
N GLN A 398 19.06 -3.96 -13.41
CA GLN A 398 19.31 -3.50 -14.78
C GLN A 398 19.59 -4.65 -15.75
N ALA A 399 18.83 -4.73 -16.83
CA ALA A 399 18.99 -5.76 -17.85
C ALA A 399 19.08 -5.17 -19.27
N SER A 400 20.09 -5.59 -20.04
CA SER A 400 20.15 -5.36 -21.48
C SER A 400 20.36 -6.69 -22.20
N LYS A 401 19.32 -7.28 -22.78
CA LYS A 401 19.27 -8.68 -23.27
C LYS A 401 19.48 -9.79 -22.22
N GLY A 402 19.99 -9.47 -21.03
CA GLY A 402 20.21 -10.42 -19.93
C GLY A 402 19.04 -10.48 -18.94
N ASP A 403 19.26 -11.10 -17.79
CA ASP A 403 18.28 -11.20 -16.70
C ASP A 403 18.83 -10.62 -15.39
N ALA A 404 18.12 -9.63 -14.83
CA ALA A 404 18.41 -9.01 -13.53
C ALA A 404 17.17 -9.00 -12.62
N SER A 405 16.26 -9.96 -12.79
CA SER A 405 15.00 -10.06 -12.06
C SER A 405 15.18 -10.24 -10.56
N VAL A 406 14.20 -9.76 -9.80
CA VAL A 406 14.08 -9.97 -8.35
C VAL A 406 12.85 -10.83 -8.08
N SER A 407 13.07 -12.09 -7.70
CA SER A 407 11.99 -13.09 -7.61
C SER A 407 10.98 -12.82 -6.49
N GLY A 408 11.41 -12.19 -5.39
CA GLY A 408 10.61 -11.87 -4.22
C GLY A 408 10.23 -10.38 -4.13
N THR A 409 10.41 -9.81 -2.94
CA THR A 409 10.10 -8.39 -2.67
C THR A 409 11.35 -7.53 -2.77
N ALA A 410 11.23 -6.37 -3.43
CA ALA A 410 12.18 -5.27 -3.34
C ALA A 410 11.60 -4.18 -2.42
N ARG A 411 12.18 -4.03 -1.23
CA ARG A 411 11.85 -2.97 -0.28
C ARG A 411 12.88 -1.84 -0.38
N THR A 412 12.36 -0.63 -0.50
CA THR A 412 13.13 0.61 -0.57
C THR A 412 12.58 1.59 0.46
N LEU A 413 13.44 2.09 1.35
CA LEU A 413 13.16 3.20 2.25
C LEU A 413 14.12 4.35 1.91
N ILE A 414 13.55 5.50 1.57
CA ILE A 414 14.28 6.76 1.38
C ILE A 414 13.86 7.69 2.53
N GLU A 415 14.78 7.97 3.47
CA GLU A 415 14.51 8.70 4.71
C GLU A 415 15.36 9.98 4.82
N ASP A 416 14.74 11.11 5.16
CA ASP A 416 15.41 12.40 5.42
C ASP A 416 16.39 12.85 4.30
N CYS A 417 16.15 12.48 3.03
CA CYS A 417 16.99 12.87 1.91
C CYS A 417 16.68 14.32 1.50
N PRO A 418 17.62 15.28 1.66
CA PRO A 418 17.34 16.70 1.46
C PRO A 418 17.21 17.09 -0.01
N ASN A 419 17.72 16.25 -0.93
CA ASN A 419 17.75 16.48 -2.36
C ASN A 419 17.64 15.15 -3.13
N LEU A 420 16.48 14.91 -3.74
CA LEU A 420 16.19 13.83 -4.67
C LEU A 420 15.99 14.43 -6.08
N TYR A 421 16.72 13.93 -7.06
CA TYR A 421 16.64 14.43 -8.44
C TYR A 421 16.24 13.32 -9.43
N ALA A 422 15.98 13.73 -10.67
CA ALA A 422 15.65 12.90 -11.85
C ALA A 422 14.64 11.76 -11.60
N TYR A 423 15.07 10.54 -11.29
CA TYR A 423 14.20 9.35 -11.33
C TYR A 423 14.36 8.44 -10.10
N VAL A 424 13.23 8.02 -9.52
CA VAL A 424 13.16 6.94 -8.53
C VAL A 424 12.26 5.84 -9.09
N LEU A 425 12.84 4.70 -9.44
CA LEU A 425 12.15 3.52 -9.94
C LEU A 425 12.08 2.45 -8.85
N GLY A 426 10.88 2.04 -8.48
CA GLY A 426 10.66 0.93 -7.55
C GLY A 426 10.96 -0.43 -8.19
N GLY A 427 10.74 -0.55 -9.51
CA GLY A 427 11.06 -1.73 -10.31
C GLY A 427 12.49 -1.76 -10.85
N GLY A 428 12.72 -2.63 -11.85
CA GLY A 428 13.96 -2.66 -12.63
C GLY A 428 13.88 -1.90 -13.96
N ASP A 429 15.01 -1.74 -14.64
CA ASP A 429 15.15 -1.18 -15.99
C ASP A 429 15.56 -2.29 -16.98
N ALA A 430 14.79 -2.45 -18.06
CA ALA A 430 14.95 -3.50 -19.06
C ALA A 430 15.07 -2.93 -20.48
N SER A 431 16.12 -3.31 -21.21
CA SER A 431 16.41 -2.83 -22.55
C SER A 431 16.76 -3.93 -23.56
N GLY A 432 16.42 -3.71 -24.83
CA GLY A 432 16.86 -4.52 -25.96
C GLY A 432 16.54 -6.02 -25.90
N GLY A 433 15.47 -6.43 -25.21
CA GLY A 433 15.12 -7.83 -24.96
C GLY A 433 15.59 -8.37 -23.60
N GLY A 434 15.94 -7.51 -22.65
CA GLY A 434 16.33 -7.89 -21.29
C GLY A 434 15.15 -8.11 -20.35
N ASN A 435 15.37 -8.81 -19.24
CA ASN A 435 14.38 -9.08 -18.21
C ASN A 435 14.83 -8.48 -16.86
N ALA A 436 14.01 -7.61 -16.28
CA ALA A 436 14.21 -7.01 -14.96
C ALA A 436 12.92 -7.03 -14.12
N SER A 437 12.02 -8.00 -14.35
CA SER A 437 10.75 -8.12 -13.62
C SER A 437 10.96 -8.32 -12.11
N ILE A 438 9.99 -7.87 -11.30
CA ILE A 438 10.03 -7.96 -9.83
C ILE A 438 8.74 -8.57 -9.27
N GLY A 439 8.86 -9.49 -8.31
CA GLY A 439 7.70 -10.11 -7.66
C GLY A 439 6.79 -9.09 -6.95
N ARG A 440 7.36 -8.25 -6.07
CA ARG A 440 6.65 -7.16 -5.40
C ARG A 440 7.58 -5.98 -5.07
N VAL A 441 7.07 -4.75 -5.16
CA VAL A 441 7.77 -3.53 -4.73
C VAL A 441 7.10 -2.96 -3.48
N GLU A 442 7.92 -2.58 -2.50
CA GLU A 442 7.57 -1.71 -1.37
C GLU A 442 8.47 -0.47 -1.44
N LEU A 443 7.94 0.69 -1.83
CA LEU A 443 8.67 1.95 -1.89
C LEU A 443 8.11 2.93 -0.85
N THR A 444 8.92 3.28 0.14
CA THR A 444 8.61 4.31 1.14
C THR A 444 9.57 5.49 0.98
N VAL A 445 9.02 6.69 0.90
CA VAL A 445 9.75 7.96 0.88
C VAL A 445 9.22 8.80 2.03
N SER A 446 10.07 9.14 2.99
CA SER A 446 9.68 9.81 4.24
C SER A 446 10.62 11.00 4.52
N GLY A 447 10.05 12.14 4.93
CA GLY A 447 10.80 13.36 5.31
C GLY A 447 11.68 13.98 4.23
N SER A 448 11.55 13.51 2.97
CA SER A 448 12.49 13.77 1.88
C SER A 448 11.97 14.80 0.89
N LYS A 449 12.87 15.38 0.08
CA LYS A 449 12.56 16.49 -0.83
C LYS A 449 13.08 16.25 -2.24
N ALA A 450 12.23 16.49 -3.23
CA ALA A 450 12.56 16.51 -4.65
C ALA A 450 12.32 17.92 -5.23
N PRO A 451 13.17 18.92 -4.91
CA PRO A 451 12.89 20.31 -5.23
C PRO A 451 12.88 20.59 -6.74
N VAL A 452 12.14 21.63 -7.15
CA VAL A 452 12.18 22.10 -8.54
C VAL A 452 13.52 22.80 -8.82
N ALA A 453 14.25 22.32 -9.81
CA ALA A 453 15.55 22.87 -10.23
C ALA A 453 15.49 23.41 -11.66
N ASP A 454 16.34 24.39 -11.98
CA ASP A 454 16.56 24.79 -13.37
C ASP A 454 17.49 23.78 -14.07
N GLN A 455 17.03 23.20 -15.17
CA GLN A 455 17.84 22.39 -16.07
C GLN A 455 17.77 23.00 -17.48
N TRP A 456 18.93 23.47 -17.95
CA TRP A 456 19.07 24.13 -19.25
C TRP A 456 18.10 25.31 -19.50
N GLY A 457 17.75 26.06 -18.45
CA GLY A 457 16.82 27.19 -18.53
C GLY A 457 15.34 26.80 -18.47
N SER A 458 15.02 25.59 -18.02
CA SER A 458 13.65 25.09 -17.83
C SER A 458 13.46 24.47 -16.44
N PRO A 459 12.31 24.69 -15.76
CA PRO A 459 11.94 23.97 -14.56
C PRO A 459 11.90 22.45 -14.77
N ALA A 460 12.60 21.69 -13.92
CA ALA A 460 12.56 20.24 -13.87
C ALA A 460 12.29 19.76 -12.43
N ALA A 461 11.52 18.68 -12.30
CA ALA A 461 11.18 18.01 -11.05
C ALA A 461 11.46 16.51 -11.16
N ALA A 462 11.74 15.84 -10.03
CA ALA A 462 11.98 14.39 -10.04
C ALA A 462 10.67 13.60 -10.27
N VAL A 463 10.79 12.42 -10.88
CA VAL A 463 9.68 11.52 -11.17
C VAL A 463 9.85 10.20 -10.41
N PHE A 464 8.76 9.72 -9.82
CA PHE A 464 8.70 8.51 -9.01
C PHE A 464 7.83 7.47 -9.71
N TYR A 465 8.36 6.27 -9.95
CA TYR A 465 7.62 5.12 -10.47
C TYR A 465 7.66 3.99 -9.44
N GLY A 466 6.52 3.35 -9.18
CA GLY A 466 6.45 2.14 -8.37
C GLY A 466 6.78 0.86 -9.15
N GLY A 467 6.49 0.86 -10.45
CA GLY A 467 6.86 -0.20 -11.39
C GLY A 467 8.29 -0.05 -11.94
N GLY A 468 8.62 -0.90 -12.91
CA GLY A 468 9.88 -0.84 -13.66
C GLY A 468 9.75 -0.10 -15.00
N THR A 469 10.87 0.14 -15.66
CA THR A 469 10.93 0.78 -16.99
C THR A 469 11.40 -0.24 -18.02
N ALA A 470 10.75 -0.29 -19.19
CA ALA A 470 11.12 -1.23 -20.24
C ALA A 470 11.15 -0.58 -21.62
N SER A 471 12.21 -0.83 -22.40
CA SER A 471 12.38 -0.25 -23.74
C SER A 471 12.85 -1.26 -24.79
N GLY A 472 12.17 -1.24 -25.94
CA GLY A 472 12.48 -2.09 -27.09
C GLY A 472 11.87 -3.50 -27.03
N THR A 473 11.72 -4.11 -28.20
CA THR A 473 10.96 -5.35 -28.38
C THR A 473 11.46 -6.49 -27.51
N GLY A 474 10.56 -7.05 -26.71
CA GLY A 474 10.82 -8.20 -25.84
C GLY A 474 11.52 -7.88 -24.52
N SER A 475 11.76 -6.60 -24.21
CA SER A 475 12.18 -6.19 -22.87
C SER A 475 11.01 -6.30 -21.89
N ASP A 476 11.26 -6.77 -20.67
CA ASP A 476 10.25 -6.92 -19.63
C ASP A 476 10.74 -6.38 -18.28
N ALA A 477 9.99 -5.46 -17.68
CA ALA A 477 10.20 -4.94 -16.32
C ALA A 477 8.92 -4.98 -15.47
N SER A 478 8.02 -5.94 -15.75
CA SER A 478 6.75 -6.09 -15.06
C SER A 478 6.90 -6.32 -13.55
N VAL A 479 5.92 -5.83 -12.79
CA VAL A 479 5.88 -5.97 -11.32
C VAL A 479 4.59 -6.64 -10.87
N GLY A 480 4.68 -7.68 -10.05
CA GLY A 480 3.49 -8.41 -9.58
C GLY A 480 2.54 -7.53 -8.75
N SER A 481 3.08 -6.76 -7.81
CA SER A 481 2.32 -5.74 -7.06
C SER A 481 3.22 -4.62 -6.54
N VAL A 482 2.67 -3.42 -6.42
CA VAL A 482 3.34 -2.22 -5.92
C VAL A 482 2.61 -1.71 -4.68
N THR A 483 3.36 -1.45 -3.61
CA THR A 483 2.94 -0.61 -2.48
C THR A 483 3.85 0.61 -2.41
N MET A 484 3.29 1.81 -2.45
CA MET A 484 3.99 3.08 -2.33
C MET A 484 3.45 3.92 -1.17
N LEU A 485 4.34 4.45 -0.35
CA LEU A 485 4.03 5.42 0.71
C LEU A 485 4.95 6.62 0.58
N LEU A 486 4.38 7.80 0.35
CA LEU A 486 5.10 9.07 0.38
C LEU A 486 4.55 9.88 1.56
N GLU A 487 5.36 10.14 2.57
CA GLU A 487 4.95 10.83 3.81
C GLU A 487 5.87 12.01 4.18
N ASP A 488 5.29 13.11 4.66
CA ASP A 488 6.02 14.31 5.11
C ASP A 488 7.05 14.85 4.07
N CYS A 489 6.69 14.71 2.78
CA CYS A 489 7.56 14.97 1.64
C CYS A 489 7.23 16.28 0.90
N LEU A 490 8.25 16.85 0.26
CA LEU A 490 8.09 17.90 -0.75
C LEU A 490 8.43 17.29 -2.11
N ILE A 491 7.40 16.99 -2.91
CA ILE A 491 7.52 16.31 -4.21
C ILE A 491 6.53 16.98 -5.18
N PRO A 492 7.01 17.86 -6.08
CA PRO A 492 6.19 18.59 -7.04
C PRO A 492 6.06 17.86 -8.39
N GLY A 493 6.80 16.77 -8.61
CA GLY A 493 6.86 16.06 -9.88
C GLY A 493 5.82 14.94 -10.04
N GLY A 494 6.03 14.08 -11.04
CA GLY A 494 5.13 12.96 -11.33
C GLY A 494 5.32 11.78 -10.37
N ILE A 495 4.22 11.20 -9.91
CA ILE A 495 4.17 10.00 -9.07
C ILE A 495 3.31 8.95 -9.78
N TYR A 496 3.92 7.85 -10.18
CA TYR A 496 3.34 6.77 -10.95
C TYR A 496 3.31 5.49 -10.10
N GLY A 497 2.14 4.88 -9.90
CA GLY A 497 2.02 3.59 -9.24
C GLY A 497 2.51 2.43 -10.12
N GLY A 498 2.44 2.60 -11.44
CA GLY A 498 2.98 1.69 -12.44
C GLY A 498 4.41 2.00 -12.87
N GLY A 499 4.82 1.37 -13.97
CA GLY A 499 6.08 1.60 -14.69
C GLY A 499 5.93 2.42 -15.97
N ASP A 500 6.94 2.37 -16.85
CA ASP A 500 6.91 2.93 -18.22
C ASP A 500 7.34 1.88 -19.26
N ALA A 501 6.64 1.81 -20.41
CA ALA A 501 7.01 0.93 -21.52
C ALA A 501 7.05 1.64 -22.89
N GLY A 502 8.20 1.54 -23.55
CA GLY A 502 8.45 2.07 -24.89
C GLY A 502 8.76 0.99 -25.94
N ALA A 503 8.42 1.27 -27.20
CA ALA A 503 8.86 0.51 -28.38
C ALA A 503 8.65 -1.03 -28.32
N GLY A 504 7.47 -1.48 -27.89
CA GLY A 504 7.10 -2.91 -27.85
C GLY A 504 7.69 -3.71 -26.69
N ALA A 505 8.13 -3.02 -25.63
CA ALA A 505 8.47 -3.61 -24.33
C ALA A 505 7.24 -3.85 -23.44
N ASN A 506 7.42 -4.49 -22.29
CA ASN A 506 6.39 -4.75 -21.28
C ASN A 506 6.81 -4.18 -19.90
N ALA A 507 5.95 -3.37 -19.28
CA ALA A 507 6.11 -2.88 -17.90
C ALA A 507 4.78 -2.93 -17.12
N ALA A 508 3.96 -3.96 -17.36
CA ALA A 508 2.68 -4.13 -16.69
C ALA A 508 2.83 -4.35 -15.17
N VAL A 509 1.82 -3.90 -14.41
CA VAL A 509 1.74 -4.09 -12.95
C VAL A 509 0.43 -4.80 -12.60
N GLY A 510 0.48 -5.81 -11.71
CA GLY A 510 -0.74 -6.52 -11.29
C GLY A 510 -1.68 -5.61 -10.50
N SER A 511 -1.24 -5.18 -9.32
CA SER A 511 -1.99 -4.26 -8.44
C SER A 511 -1.12 -3.15 -7.85
N VAL A 512 -1.73 -1.97 -7.67
CA VAL A 512 -1.12 -0.78 -7.06
C VAL A 512 -1.88 -0.39 -5.80
N GLU A 513 -1.13 -0.07 -4.75
CA GLU A 513 -1.59 0.65 -3.55
C GLU A 513 -0.65 1.84 -3.31
N LEU A 514 -1.16 3.06 -3.44
CA LEU A 514 -0.38 4.30 -3.36
C LEU A 514 -0.97 5.21 -2.26
N THR A 515 -0.14 5.62 -1.30
CA THR A 515 -0.53 6.53 -0.22
C THR A 515 0.30 7.80 -0.25
N LEU A 516 -0.37 8.96 -0.21
CA LEU A 516 0.23 10.28 -0.02
C LEU A 516 -0.26 10.86 1.31
N ASP A 517 0.66 11.14 2.22
CA ASP A 517 0.36 11.69 3.55
C ASP A 517 1.22 12.94 3.84
N ARG A 518 0.61 14.11 3.96
CA ARG A 518 1.31 15.41 4.09
C ARG A 518 2.34 15.68 2.98
N VAL A 519 2.09 15.21 1.76
CA VAL A 519 2.93 15.50 0.57
C VAL A 519 2.59 16.90 0.03
N LYS A 520 3.62 17.71 -0.22
CA LYS A 520 3.51 19.13 -0.58
C LYS A 520 4.17 19.48 -1.91
N GLY A 521 3.65 20.55 -2.52
CA GLY A 521 4.26 21.19 -3.68
C GLY A 521 5.56 21.93 -3.35
N ASP A 522 6.14 22.55 -4.38
CA ASP A 522 7.35 23.38 -4.26
C ASP A 522 7.32 24.57 -5.23
N HIS A 523 8.13 25.58 -4.97
CA HIS A 523 8.26 26.77 -5.82
C HIS A 523 9.59 26.75 -6.56
N HIS A 524 9.61 27.16 -7.83
CA HIS A 524 10.87 27.33 -8.54
C HIS A 524 11.60 28.59 -8.04
N PRO A 525 12.74 28.50 -7.34
CA PRO A 525 13.27 29.62 -6.54
C PRO A 525 13.82 30.79 -7.37
N ALA A 526 14.32 30.54 -8.59
CA ALA A 526 14.98 31.57 -9.41
C ALA A 526 14.13 32.17 -10.56
N VAL A 527 13.20 31.41 -11.15
CA VAL A 527 12.54 31.77 -12.43
C VAL A 527 11.04 32.06 -12.25
N PHE A 528 10.32 31.28 -11.43
CA PHE A 528 8.88 31.43 -11.20
C PHE A 528 8.52 31.31 -9.71
N PRO A 529 9.01 32.23 -8.84
CA PRO A 529 8.83 32.11 -7.38
C PRO A 529 7.37 32.30 -6.90
N GLU A 530 6.51 32.90 -7.73
CA GLU A 530 5.07 33.05 -7.46
C GLU A 530 4.25 31.82 -7.89
N ASN A 531 4.86 30.88 -8.64
CA ASN A 531 4.20 29.67 -9.10
C ASN A 531 4.55 28.51 -8.16
N GLU A 532 3.54 27.83 -7.65
CA GLU A 532 3.66 26.59 -6.90
C GLU A 532 3.41 25.41 -7.85
N TYR A 533 4.26 24.39 -7.78
CA TYR A 533 4.18 23.16 -8.57
C TYR A 533 3.74 22.03 -7.63
N PHE A 534 2.63 21.36 -7.96
CA PHE A 534 2.08 20.26 -7.18
C PHE A 534 2.25 18.94 -7.93
N CYS A 535 2.29 17.82 -7.21
CA CYS A 535 2.45 16.53 -7.83
C CYS A 535 1.30 16.18 -8.79
N THR A 536 1.63 15.45 -9.86
CA THR A 536 0.64 14.69 -10.65
C THR A 536 0.73 13.24 -10.24
N VAL A 537 -0.40 12.65 -9.88
CA VAL A 537 -0.51 11.31 -9.31
C VAL A 537 -1.23 10.40 -10.29
N ILE A 538 -0.57 9.35 -10.75
CA ILE A 538 -1.06 8.41 -11.74
C ILE A 538 -0.96 7.01 -11.14
N GLY A 539 -2.10 6.39 -10.87
CA GLY A 539 -2.14 5.07 -10.27
C GLY A 539 -1.65 3.96 -11.20
N GLY A 540 -1.73 4.20 -12.52
CA GLY A 540 -1.23 3.30 -13.54
C GLY A 540 0.17 3.63 -14.05
N THR A 541 0.42 3.23 -15.29
CA THR A 541 1.72 3.32 -15.98
C THR A 541 1.80 4.51 -16.93
N ASP A 542 2.98 4.81 -17.47
CA ASP A 542 3.14 5.52 -18.75
C ASP A 542 3.44 4.51 -19.88
N SER A 543 3.19 4.89 -21.13
CA SER A 543 3.56 4.08 -22.29
C SER A 543 3.74 4.93 -23.55
N THR A 544 4.93 4.84 -24.14
CA THR A 544 5.28 5.36 -25.48
C THR A 544 5.37 4.23 -26.51
N GLY A 545 4.35 3.36 -26.52
CA GLY A 545 4.21 2.28 -27.51
C GLY A 545 4.76 0.92 -27.07
N GLY A 546 4.98 0.71 -25.77
CA GLY A 546 5.01 -0.62 -25.15
C GLY A 546 3.65 -1.05 -24.61
N ASP A 547 3.60 -2.21 -23.94
CA ASP A 547 2.48 -2.58 -23.09
C ASP A 547 2.79 -2.20 -21.64
N ALA A 548 2.03 -1.24 -21.13
CA ALA A 548 2.05 -0.85 -19.75
C ALA A 548 0.60 -0.65 -19.32
N SER A 549 0.22 -1.35 -18.24
CA SER A 549 -1.12 -1.32 -17.68
C SER A 549 -1.14 -1.83 -16.25
N VAL A 550 -2.11 -1.37 -15.47
CA VAL A 550 -2.54 -2.03 -14.22
C VAL A 550 -3.66 -3.03 -14.55
N THR A 551 -3.47 -4.30 -14.22
CA THR A 551 -4.37 -5.38 -14.65
C THR A 551 -5.54 -5.64 -13.70
N ASP A 552 -5.31 -5.51 -12.38
CA ASP A 552 -6.22 -6.02 -11.34
C ASP A 552 -6.87 -4.90 -10.51
N ARG A 553 -6.07 -4.10 -9.79
CA ARG A 553 -6.57 -3.04 -8.88
C ARG A 553 -5.59 -1.88 -8.76
N CYS A 554 -6.12 -0.66 -8.72
CA CYS A 554 -5.40 0.55 -8.32
C CYS A 554 -6.16 1.22 -7.16
N ASP A 555 -5.57 1.25 -5.97
CA ASP A 555 -6.11 1.99 -4.83
C ASP A 555 -5.16 3.14 -4.48
N ILE A 556 -5.69 4.37 -4.47
CA ILE A 556 -4.95 5.58 -4.08
C ILE A 556 -5.56 6.16 -2.80
N THR A 557 -4.72 6.52 -1.83
CA THR A 557 -5.11 7.13 -0.56
C THR A 557 -4.40 8.47 -0.38
N VAL A 558 -5.13 9.49 0.08
CA VAL A 558 -4.60 10.85 0.26
C VAL A 558 -5.05 11.47 1.57
N SER A 559 -4.10 11.97 2.36
CA SER A 559 -4.31 12.76 3.58
C SER A 559 -3.40 13.99 3.62
N ASP A 560 -3.94 15.15 4.01
CA ASP A 560 -3.26 16.45 4.16
C ASP A 560 -2.29 16.86 3.00
N SER A 561 -2.52 16.37 1.78
CA SER A 561 -1.56 16.46 0.66
C SER A 561 -2.07 17.34 -0.49
N GLU A 562 -1.14 17.85 -1.31
CA GLU A 562 -1.43 18.67 -2.49
C GLU A 562 -1.11 17.95 -3.80
N ALA A 563 -2.07 17.90 -4.72
CA ALA A 563 -1.94 17.31 -6.05
C ALA A 563 -2.66 18.13 -7.12
N GLU A 564 -2.01 18.35 -8.26
CA GLU A 564 -2.66 18.98 -9.42
C GLU A 564 -3.69 18.03 -10.06
N MET A 565 -3.35 16.76 -10.18
CA MET A 565 -4.20 15.77 -10.83
C MET A 565 -4.01 14.39 -10.20
N ILE A 566 -5.11 13.67 -9.95
CA ILE A 566 -5.08 12.27 -9.53
C ILE A 566 -5.83 11.41 -10.56
N LEU A 567 -5.16 10.40 -11.10
CA LEU A 567 -5.62 9.54 -12.18
C LEU A 567 -5.64 8.07 -11.75
N GLY A 568 -6.79 7.41 -11.76
CA GLY A 568 -6.92 5.97 -11.47
C GLY A 568 -6.52 5.03 -12.62
N GLY A 569 -6.17 5.60 -13.78
CA GLY A 569 -5.75 4.91 -14.99
C GLY A 569 -4.28 5.13 -15.36
N ASN A 570 -3.97 5.00 -16.64
CA ASN A 570 -2.62 5.08 -17.21
C ASN A 570 -2.47 6.33 -18.11
N LEU A 571 -1.24 6.65 -18.50
CA LEU A 571 -0.94 7.52 -19.64
C LEU A 571 -0.61 6.66 -20.88
N ARG A 572 -0.92 7.19 -22.07
CA ARG A 572 -0.47 6.67 -23.37
C ARG A 572 0.03 7.83 -24.21
N GLY A 573 1.33 8.11 -24.09
CA GLY A 573 1.84 9.47 -24.28
C GLY A 573 1.06 10.44 -23.41
N ASP A 574 0.90 11.68 -23.87
CA ASP A 574 0.22 12.72 -23.07
C ASP A 574 -1.30 12.46 -22.81
N MET A 575 -1.90 11.37 -23.31
CA MET A 575 -3.33 11.10 -23.15
C MET A 575 -3.62 10.22 -21.93
N PRO A 576 -4.38 10.71 -20.91
CA PRO A 576 -4.97 9.86 -19.89
C PRO A 576 -5.89 8.83 -20.53
N VAL A 577 -5.74 7.58 -20.12
CA VAL A 577 -6.60 6.46 -20.50
C VAL A 577 -6.99 5.65 -19.26
N PRO A 578 -8.17 5.04 -19.23
CA PRO A 578 -8.59 4.20 -18.11
C PRO A 578 -7.62 3.05 -17.82
N SER A 579 -7.64 2.55 -16.57
CA SER A 579 -7.17 1.19 -16.30
C SER A 579 -8.04 0.19 -17.08
N GLY A 580 -7.42 -0.87 -17.60
CA GLY A 580 -8.07 -1.77 -18.57
C GLY A 580 -9.18 -2.63 -17.96
N THR A 581 -8.80 -3.75 -17.37
CA THR A 581 -9.73 -4.67 -16.67
C THR A 581 -9.87 -4.39 -15.18
N GLY A 582 -8.94 -3.62 -14.61
CA GLY A 582 -8.85 -3.41 -13.17
C GLY A 582 -9.83 -2.37 -12.61
N SER A 583 -10.14 -2.52 -11.32
CA SER A 583 -10.86 -1.50 -10.55
C SER A 583 -9.93 -0.40 -10.04
N ALA A 584 -10.40 0.84 -10.03
CA ALA A 584 -9.68 2.00 -9.51
C ALA A 584 -10.49 2.66 -8.38
N SER A 585 -9.90 2.83 -7.20
CA SER A 585 -10.50 3.54 -6.07
C SER A 585 -9.61 4.66 -5.54
N LEU A 586 -10.24 5.74 -5.08
CA LEU A 586 -9.59 6.87 -4.40
C LEU A 586 -10.18 7.01 -3.00
N THR A 587 -9.36 7.08 -1.95
CA THR A 587 -9.80 7.40 -0.58
C THR A 587 -9.19 8.73 -0.15
N LEU A 588 -10.05 9.69 0.15
CA LEU A 588 -9.69 10.99 0.72
C LEU A 588 -10.08 11.01 2.20
N TYR A 589 -9.11 11.23 3.08
CA TYR A 589 -9.34 11.39 4.52
C TYR A 589 -9.55 12.87 4.91
N GLU A 590 -10.15 13.11 6.08
CA GLU A 590 -10.33 14.45 6.66
C GLU A 590 -8.97 15.14 6.81
N GLY A 591 -8.81 16.32 6.23
CA GLY A 591 -7.55 17.06 6.21
C GLY A 591 -7.60 18.22 5.21
N ASN A 592 -6.57 19.06 5.20
CA ASN A 592 -6.46 20.20 4.28
C ASN A 592 -5.88 19.79 2.91
N SER A 593 -6.29 18.64 2.38
CA SER A 593 -5.84 18.16 1.07
C SER A 593 -6.34 19.09 -0.04
N GLN A 594 -5.46 19.46 -0.97
CA GLN A 594 -5.81 20.29 -2.13
C GLN A 594 -5.63 19.48 -3.40
N ILE A 595 -6.75 19.13 -4.07
CA ILE A 595 -6.74 18.26 -5.26
C ILE A 595 -7.43 19.02 -6.39
N VAL A 596 -6.66 19.46 -7.40
CA VAL A 596 -7.21 20.31 -8.47
C VAL A 596 -8.03 19.50 -9.49
N GLY A 597 -7.69 18.23 -9.72
CA GLY A 597 -8.48 17.37 -10.61
C GLY A 597 -8.40 15.86 -10.32
N VAL A 598 -9.43 15.14 -10.76
CA VAL A 598 -9.60 13.68 -10.54
C VAL A 598 -10.08 13.00 -11.83
N ALA A 599 -9.54 11.82 -12.17
CA ALA A 599 -9.93 11.09 -13.38
C ALA A 599 -9.89 9.56 -13.27
N HIS A 600 -10.78 8.90 -14.02
CA HIS A 600 -10.79 7.45 -14.30
C HIS A 600 -10.86 6.52 -13.08
N PHE A 601 -11.49 6.95 -11.99
CA PHE A 601 -11.87 6.09 -10.87
C PHE A 601 -13.24 5.43 -11.10
N ASP A 602 -13.46 4.25 -10.51
CA ASP A 602 -14.79 3.64 -10.39
C ASP A 602 -15.48 4.16 -9.12
N THR A 603 -14.74 4.27 -8.01
CA THR A 603 -15.24 4.69 -6.70
C THR A 603 -14.33 5.74 -6.06
N ILE A 604 -14.92 6.64 -5.27
CA ILE A 604 -14.19 7.56 -4.40
C ILE A 604 -14.81 7.57 -3.01
N ARG A 605 -14.01 7.33 -1.97
CA ARG A 605 -14.42 7.51 -0.57
C ARG A 605 -14.12 8.94 -0.12
N LEU A 606 -15.17 9.65 0.27
CA LEU A 606 -15.11 11.02 0.76
C LEU A 606 -15.55 11.09 2.22
N THR A 607 -14.72 11.70 3.06
CA THR A 607 -15.07 12.12 4.44
C THR A 607 -15.28 13.63 4.57
N ASP A 608 -14.87 14.42 3.58
CA ASP A 608 -15.14 15.86 3.46
C ASP A 608 -15.39 16.22 1.98
N ARG A 609 -15.77 17.48 1.71
CA ARG A 609 -16.14 17.99 0.40
C ARG A 609 -14.95 17.99 -0.56
N LEU A 610 -15.18 17.52 -1.79
CA LEU A 610 -14.22 17.57 -2.87
C LEU A 610 -14.45 18.79 -3.78
N ASP A 611 -13.45 19.66 -3.90
CA ASP A 611 -13.49 20.85 -4.76
C ASP A 611 -12.57 20.66 -5.98
N LEU A 612 -13.16 20.64 -7.19
CA LEU A 612 -12.47 20.30 -8.43
C LEU A 612 -12.43 21.47 -9.43
N LYS A 613 -11.39 21.48 -10.27
CA LYS A 613 -11.30 22.30 -11.49
C LYS A 613 -11.10 21.45 -12.76
N GLY A 614 -10.76 20.17 -12.61
CA GLY A 614 -10.71 19.17 -13.67
C GLY A 614 -11.37 17.85 -13.26
N PHE A 615 -12.14 17.24 -14.16
CA PHE A 615 -12.75 15.94 -13.91
C PHE A 615 -12.91 15.12 -15.20
N PHE A 616 -12.66 13.80 -15.13
CA PHE A 616 -12.94 12.86 -16.23
C PHE A 616 -13.45 11.51 -15.72
N THR A 617 -14.60 11.08 -16.25
CA THR A 617 -15.19 9.74 -16.03
C THR A 617 -14.33 8.61 -16.62
N LYS A 618 -14.58 7.35 -16.24
CA LYS A 618 -13.80 6.19 -16.71
C LYS A 618 -14.09 5.78 -18.18
N THR A 619 -15.11 6.33 -18.84
CA THR A 619 -15.40 6.02 -20.27
C THR A 619 -15.35 7.23 -21.20
N GLY A 620 -14.91 8.40 -20.72
CA GLY A 620 -14.82 9.62 -21.52
C GLY A 620 -16.09 10.49 -21.49
N ALA A 621 -16.08 11.56 -22.28
CA ALA A 621 -17.06 12.66 -22.19
C ALA A 621 -18.36 12.46 -22.99
N ASP A 622 -18.57 11.30 -23.60
CA ASP A 622 -19.77 10.98 -24.40
C ASP A 622 -20.92 10.43 -23.52
N ASP A 623 -22.14 10.37 -24.06
CA ASP A 623 -23.38 10.04 -23.33
C ASP A 623 -23.42 8.64 -22.66
N ASP A 624 -22.46 7.75 -22.96
CA ASP A 624 -22.25 6.45 -22.30
C ASP A 624 -21.25 6.53 -21.11
N ALA A 625 -21.06 7.72 -20.54
CA ALA A 625 -20.21 7.97 -19.39
C ALA A 625 -20.68 7.22 -18.12
N VAL A 626 -19.83 6.32 -17.58
CA VAL A 626 -20.06 5.73 -16.25
C VAL A 626 -19.77 6.77 -15.17
N SER A 627 -20.75 7.04 -14.31
CA SER A 627 -20.62 7.94 -13.17
C SER A 627 -19.56 7.45 -12.17
N LEU A 628 -18.80 8.37 -11.58
CA LEU A 628 -17.96 8.06 -10.43
C LEU A 628 -18.83 7.84 -9.19
N GLU A 629 -18.73 6.67 -8.55
CA GLU A 629 -19.51 6.34 -7.36
C GLU A 629 -18.90 6.96 -6.10
N LEU A 630 -19.64 7.86 -5.45
CA LEU A 630 -19.27 8.48 -4.18
C LEU A 630 -19.65 7.56 -3.02
N LEU A 631 -18.65 7.10 -2.28
CA LEU A 631 -18.78 6.37 -1.03
C LEU A 631 -18.59 7.35 0.14
N GLY A 632 -19.51 7.40 1.09
CA GLY A 632 -19.40 8.35 2.21
C GLY A 632 -20.34 8.02 3.37
N SER A 633 -20.01 8.51 4.56
CA SER A 633 -20.80 8.34 5.78
C SER A 633 -20.60 9.54 6.70
N GLY A 634 -21.64 9.98 7.41
CA GLY A 634 -21.60 11.19 8.25
C GLY A 634 -22.07 12.48 7.56
N TRP A 635 -22.39 12.39 6.27
CA TRP A 635 -23.05 13.44 5.48
C TRP A 635 -24.47 13.76 5.96
N ASN A 636 -24.88 15.02 5.85
CA ASN A 636 -26.24 15.47 6.12
C ASN A 636 -26.94 15.87 4.82
N ASN A 637 -28.27 15.78 4.79
CA ASN A 637 -29.07 16.23 3.66
C ASN A 637 -28.89 17.75 3.47
N GLY A 638 -28.44 18.16 2.28
CA GLY A 638 -28.08 19.55 1.96
C GLY A 638 -26.58 19.85 1.97
N ASP A 639 -25.71 18.92 2.42
CA ASP A 639 -24.26 19.10 2.34
C ASP A 639 -23.76 18.97 0.89
N VAL A 640 -22.78 19.78 0.49
CA VAL A 640 -22.17 19.70 -0.86
C VAL A 640 -21.03 18.69 -0.81
N ALA A 641 -21.19 17.55 -1.46
CA ALA A 641 -20.18 16.49 -1.50
C ALA A 641 -19.08 16.78 -2.54
N VAL A 642 -19.47 17.33 -3.69
CA VAL A 642 -18.54 17.74 -4.76
C VAL A 642 -18.92 19.11 -5.28
N SER A 643 -17.94 19.98 -5.52
CA SER A 643 -18.09 21.17 -6.37
C SER A 643 -17.09 21.15 -7.53
N TYR A 644 -17.45 21.81 -8.64
CA TYR A 644 -16.64 21.88 -9.84
C TYR A 644 -16.65 23.29 -10.44
N GLU A 645 -15.46 23.87 -10.67
CA GLU A 645 -15.25 25.14 -11.36
C GLU A 645 -15.10 24.92 -12.88
N ALA A 646 -16.20 25.13 -13.59
CA ALA A 646 -16.32 24.96 -15.04
C ALA A 646 -15.71 26.12 -15.83
N ASP A 647 -15.28 25.84 -17.07
CA ASP A 647 -14.84 26.89 -18.01
C ASP A 647 -16.03 27.78 -18.44
N ASP A 648 -15.75 28.99 -18.92
CA ASP A 648 -16.76 29.89 -19.49
C ASP A 648 -17.55 29.19 -20.63
N ASN A 649 -18.87 29.03 -20.44
CA ASN A 649 -19.80 28.32 -21.32
C ASN A 649 -19.63 26.78 -21.36
N GLU A 650 -18.93 26.17 -20.41
CA GLU A 650 -18.92 24.71 -20.24
C GLU A 650 -20.26 24.22 -19.67
N THR A 651 -20.87 23.25 -20.37
CA THR A 651 -22.07 22.55 -19.89
C THR A 651 -21.63 21.38 -19.03
N VAL A 652 -22.03 21.37 -17.76
CA VAL A 652 -21.64 20.32 -16.81
C VAL A 652 -22.74 19.23 -16.74
N PRO A 653 -22.46 17.97 -17.11
CA PRO A 653 -23.41 16.87 -16.98
C PRO A 653 -23.69 16.50 -15.52
N ALA A 654 -24.96 16.51 -15.13
CA ALA A 654 -25.40 16.10 -13.78
C ALA A 654 -24.98 14.66 -13.41
N GLY A 655 -24.87 13.77 -14.41
CA GLY A 655 -24.55 12.35 -14.23
C GLY A 655 -23.07 12.01 -14.01
N TRP A 656 -22.18 12.99 -13.82
CA TRP A 656 -20.76 12.72 -13.54
C TRP A 656 -20.51 11.93 -12.25
N PHE A 657 -21.36 12.10 -11.24
CA PHE A 657 -21.24 11.44 -9.95
C PHE A 657 -22.56 10.75 -9.56
N ALA A 658 -22.46 9.61 -8.89
CA ALA A 658 -23.58 8.89 -8.31
C ALA A 658 -23.31 8.62 -6.82
N GLY A 659 -24.32 8.76 -5.96
CA GLY A 659 -24.17 8.45 -4.53
C GLY A 659 -24.41 6.99 -4.23
N SER A 660 -23.52 6.36 -3.45
CA SER A 660 -23.73 4.99 -2.95
C SER A 660 -24.51 5.02 -1.65
N GLY A 661 -25.80 4.68 -1.70
CA GLY A 661 -26.72 4.74 -0.55
C GLY A 661 -27.36 6.11 -0.31
N PHE A 662 -27.19 7.08 -1.21
CA PHE A 662 -27.81 8.40 -1.12
C PHE A 662 -28.08 9.03 -2.49
N ASP A 663 -29.15 9.82 -2.60
CA ASP A 663 -29.43 10.63 -3.78
C ASP A 663 -28.42 11.80 -3.88
N LEU A 664 -28.10 12.22 -5.11
CA LEU A 664 -27.38 13.48 -5.38
C LEU A 664 -28.30 14.47 -6.12
N GLY A 665 -28.48 15.65 -5.54
CA GLY A 665 -29.05 16.81 -6.23
C GLY A 665 -27.96 17.57 -6.99
N PHE A 666 -28.25 17.98 -8.23
CA PHE A 666 -27.32 18.75 -9.06
C PHE A 666 -27.80 20.20 -9.25
N SER A 667 -26.86 21.15 -9.19
CA SER A 667 -27.09 22.55 -9.58
C SER A 667 -25.86 23.14 -10.27
N GLN A 668 -26.07 24.09 -11.18
CA GLN A 668 -25.00 24.91 -11.78
C GLN A 668 -25.40 26.39 -11.72
N GLU A 669 -24.63 27.20 -11.00
CA GLU A 669 -24.79 28.65 -10.88
C GLU A 669 -23.61 29.37 -11.54
N GLY A 670 -23.80 29.80 -12.79
CA GLY A 670 -22.71 30.32 -13.62
C GLY A 670 -21.67 29.23 -13.89
N ASN A 671 -20.43 29.47 -13.48
CA ASN A 671 -19.32 28.54 -13.66
C ASN A 671 -19.18 27.53 -12.51
N LEU A 672 -19.92 27.66 -11.41
CA LEU A 672 -19.85 26.72 -10.28
C LEU A 672 -20.95 25.66 -10.40
N ALA A 673 -20.57 24.40 -10.57
CA ALA A 673 -21.45 23.25 -10.44
C ALA A 673 -21.28 22.60 -9.06
N ALA A 674 -22.35 22.03 -8.52
CA ALA A 674 -22.37 21.38 -7.22
C ALA A 674 -23.27 20.13 -7.21
N TRP A 675 -22.78 19.09 -6.53
CA TRP A 675 -23.53 17.87 -6.19
C TRP A 675 -23.77 17.84 -4.69
N THR A 676 -25.03 18.04 -4.34
CA THR A 676 -25.51 18.15 -2.96
C THR A 676 -26.15 16.84 -2.53
N ILE A 677 -25.80 16.35 -1.35
CA ILE A 677 -26.41 15.18 -0.71
C ILE A 677 -27.91 15.41 -0.57
N GLY A 678 -28.70 14.52 -1.17
CA GLY A 678 -30.17 14.56 -1.18
C GLY A 678 -30.77 13.66 -0.09
N ASN A 679 -31.77 12.84 -0.48
CA ASN A 679 -32.29 11.83 0.44
C ASN A 679 -31.20 10.78 0.68
N LEU A 680 -30.75 10.71 1.93
CA LEU A 680 -29.94 9.60 2.41
C LEU A 680 -30.87 8.41 2.65
N ALA A 681 -30.52 7.21 2.19
CA ALA A 681 -31.27 6.02 2.57
C ALA A 681 -31.05 5.77 4.06
N SER A 682 -32.11 5.61 4.87
CA SER A 682 -31.98 5.43 6.33
C SER A 682 -30.97 4.34 6.68
N GLY A 683 -30.06 4.65 7.59
CA GLY A 683 -28.97 3.76 7.99
C GLY A 683 -29.49 2.55 8.78
N ASP A 684 -28.78 1.43 8.66
CA ASP A 684 -29.15 0.21 9.39
C ASP A 684 -28.78 0.31 10.87
N VAL A 685 -29.60 -0.30 11.73
CA VAL A 685 -29.24 -0.60 13.13
C VAL A 685 -28.90 -2.08 13.22
N ILE A 686 -27.61 -2.37 13.25
CA ILE A 686 -27.07 -3.71 13.35
C ILE A 686 -26.85 -4.06 14.83
N ILE A 687 -27.46 -5.14 15.27
CA ILE A 687 -27.20 -5.74 16.57
C ILE A 687 -26.20 -6.88 16.39
N ASP A 688 -25.19 -6.94 17.26
CA ASP A 688 -24.18 -8.01 17.29
C ASP A 688 -23.84 -8.35 18.75
N SER A 689 -22.87 -9.24 19.00
CA SER A 689 -22.41 -9.63 20.35
C SER A 689 -20.93 -10.03 20.37
N GLU A 690 -20.17 -9.54 21.35
CA GLU A 690 -18.78 -9.96 21.58
C GLU A 690 -18.71 -10.80 22.87
N ILE A 691 -18.60 -12.12 22.74
CA ILE A 691 -18.61 -13.07 23.87
C ILE A 691 -17.22 -13.65 24.06
N ALA A 692 -16.61 -13.46 25.24
CA ALA A 692 -15.31 -14.03 25.56
C ALA A 692 -15.38 -15.55 25.84
N ASP A 693 -14.27 -16.25 25.63
CA ASP A 693 -14.17 -17.71 25.81
C ASP A 693 -14.69 -18.16 27.19
N GLY A 694 -15.74 -19.00 27.17
CA GLY A 694 -16.35 -19.56 28.38
C GLY A 694 -17.44 -18.71 29.03
N ALA A 695 -17.79 -17.54 28.47
CA ALA A 695 -19.01 -16.83 28.81
C ALA A 695 -20.24 -17.42 28.08
N PRO A 696 -21.46 -17.32 28.65
CA PRO A 696 -22.70 -17.69 27.98
C PRO A 696 -22.96 -16.79 26.78
N LYS A 697 -23.52 -17.36 25.70
CA LYS A 697 -24.02 -16.59 24.58
C LYS A 697 -25.05 -15.58 25.10
N THR A 698 -24.83 -14.31 24.80
CA THR A 698 -25.66 -13.21 25.30
C THR A 698 -25.91 -12.24 24.15
N GLU A 699 -27.17 -11.96 23.84
CA GLU A 699 -27.54 -11.14 22.71
C GLU A 699 -28.62 -10.11 23.05
N LEU A 700 -28.64 -9.03 22.29
CA LEU A 700 -29.77 -8.11 22.25
C LEU A 700 -30.68 -8.57 21.09
N PRO A 701 -32.01 -8.52 21.20
CA PRO A 701 -32.90 -9.00 20.14
C PRO A 701 -32.93 -8.04 18.93
N GLN A 702 -32.49 -8.51 17.76
CA GLN A 702 -32.45 -7.72 16.51
C GLN A 702 -33.85 -7.22 16.10
N GLU A 703 -34.93 -7.94 16.41
CA GLU A 703 -36.31 -7.50 16.11
C GLU A 703 -36.77 -6.31 16.97
N GLN A 704 -35.98 -5.92 17.99
CA GLN A 704 -36.20 -4.76 18.85
C GLN A 704 -35.16 -3.65 18.62
N ALA A 705 -34.37 -3.73 17.53
CA ALA A 705 -33.29 -2.79 17.20
C ALA A 705 -33.71 -1.31 17.27
N SER A 706 -34.92 -0.94 16.82
CA SER A 706 -35.40 0.45 16.89
C SER A 706 -35.56 0.98 18.33
N HIS A 707 -36.01 0.14 19.26
CA HIS A 707 -36.16 0.48 20.68
C HIS A 707 -34.80 0.49 21.41
N ILE A 708 -33.90 -0.42 21.01
CA ILE A 708 -32.52 -0.44 21.51
C ILE A 708 -31.80 0.85 21.06
N ALA A 709 -31.86 1.19 19.78
CA ALA A 709 -31.26 2.40 19.23
C ALA A 709 -31.78 3.68 19.90
N SER A 710 -33.10 3.84 20.06
CA SER A 710 -33.66 5.03 20.72
C SER A 710 -33.30 5.15 22.21
N SER A 711 -32.81 4.06 22.83
CA SER A 711 -32.37 4.03 24.23
C SER A 711 -30.85 4.26 24.38
N VAL A 712 -30.08 4.10 23.29
CA VAL A 712 -28.60 4.08 23.25
C VAL A 712 -28.00 5.29 22.50
N LEU A 713 -28.73 5.81 21.52
CA LEU A 713 -28.31 6.92 20.67
C LEU A 713 -28.87 8.25 21.17
N THR A 714 -28.03 9.27 21.16
CA THR A 714 -28.44 10.67 21.36
C THR A 714 -29.27 11.17 20.18
N ASP A 715 -30.04 12.24 20.37
CA ASP A 715 -30.88 12.83 19.33
C ASP A 715 -30.11 13.10 18.02
N ARG A 716 -28.86 13.59 18.11
CA ARG A 716 -27.97 13.83 16.96
C ARG A 716 -27.54 12.54 16.26
N GLU A 717 -27.30 11.46 17.00
CA GLU A 717 -26.96 10.16 16.41
C GLU A 717 -28.19 9.48 15.79
N GLN A 718 -29.39 9.68 16.37
CA GLN A 718 -30.65 9.24 15.76
C GLN A 718 -30.97 10.01 14.47
N GLU A 719 -30.64 11.30 14.41
CA GLU A 719 -30.67 12.10 13.19
C GLU A 719 -29.65 11.59 12.15
N GLN A 720 -28.42 11.25 12.57
CA GLN A 720 -27.43 10.61 11.68
C GLN A 720 -27.91 9.27 11.11
N VAL A 721 -28.62 8.44 11.88
CA VAL A 721 -29.23 7.19 11.37
C VAL A 721 -30.33 7.48 10.36
N GLN A 722 -31.20 8.46 10.61
CA GLN A 722 -32.20 8.91 9.63
C GLN A 722 -31.53 9.45 8.35
N ASN A 723 -30.34 10.04 8.51
CA ASN A 723 -29.43 10.54 7.48
C ASN A 723 -28.42 9.46 6.99
N GLY A 724 -28.79 8.17 7.04
CA GLY A 724 -28.04 7.09 6.38
C GLY A 724 -26.80 6.54 7.09
N THR A 725 -26.45 7.05 8.26
CA THR A 725 -25.33 6.52 9.03
C THR A 725 -25.71 5.19 9.69
N THR A 726 -25.11 4.10 9.25
CA THR A 726 -25.28 2.78 9.89
C THR A 726 -24.66 2.76 11.28
N VAL A 727 -25.34 2.12 12.23
CA VAL A 727 -24.92 1.98 13.62
C VAL A 727 -24.84 0.51 14.01
N LYS A 728 -23.75 0.12 14.68
CA LYS A 728 -23.59 -1.19 15.32
C LYS A 728 -23.73 -1.04 16.84
N ILE A 729 -24.59 -1.85 17.46
CA ILE A 729 -24.77 -1.91 18.92
C ILE A 729 -24.54 -3.35 19.39
N TYR A 730 -23.69 -3.57 20.38
CA TYR A 730 -23.34 -4.91 20.85
C TYR A 730 -22.97 -4.95 22.34
N PRO A 731 -23.41 -5.96 23.11
CA PRO A 731 -22.85 -6.25 24.40
C PRO A 731 -21.50 -6.98 24.22
N LYS A 732 -20.53 -6.60 25.05
CA LYS A 732 -19.31 -7.36 25.31
C LYS A 732 -19.48 -8.10 26.64
N VAL A 733 -19.28 -9.42 26.65
CA VAL A 733 -19.56 -10.28 27.81
C VAL A 733 -18.35 -11.12 28.20
N GLU A 734 -17.95 -11.01 29.47
CA GLU A 734 -16.86 -11.78 30.07
C GLU A 734 -17.34 -12.53 31.32
N LYS A 735 -16.94 -13.80 31.47
CA LYS A 735 -17.22 -14.57 32.69
C LYS A 735 -16.20 -14.17 33.76
N THR A 736 -16.68 -13.63 34.87
CA THR A 736 -15.83 -13.09 35.94
C THR A 736 -16.09 -13.78 37.27
N ALA A 737 -15.12 -13.74 38.18
CA ALA A 737 -15.29 -14.21 39.56
C ALA A 737 -15.75 -13.05 40.45
N LEU A 738 -16.70 -13.30 41.35
CA LEU A 738 -17.10 -12.31 42.34
C LEU A 738 -15.93 -12.01 43.30
N ALA A 739 -15.68 -10.72 43.55
CA ALA A 739 -14.81 -10.30 44.64
C ALA A 739 -15.50 -10.60 45.99
N ALA A 740 -14.71 -10.93 47.02
CA ALA A 740 -15.24 -11.48 48.28
C ALA A 740 -16.09 -10.50 49.10
N ASP A 741 -15.89 -9.20 48.90
CA ASP A 741 -16.73 -8.11 49.42
C ASP A 741 -18.06 -8.02 48.67
N VAL A 742 -18.01 -8.02 47.33
CA VAL A 742 -19.21 -8.04 46.46
C VAL A 742 -20.06 -9.28 46.72
N GLU A 743 -19.45 -10.46 46.89
CA GLU A 743 -20.16 -11.71 47.23
C GLU A 743 -20.84 -11.62 48.61
N ALA A 744 -20.17 -11.03 49.60
CA ALA A 744 -20.71 -10.87 50.95
C ALA A 744 -21.91 -9.90 51.01
N GLU A 745 -21.90 -8.82 50.22
CA GLU A 745 -23.05 -7.92 50.11
C GLU A 745 -24.18 -8.53 49.28
N LEU A 746 -23.85 -9.20 48.16
CA LEU A 746 -24.80 -9.91 47.31
C LEU A 746 -25.57 -10.99 48.08
N ALA A 747 -24.93 -11.67 49.04
CA ALA A 747 -25.57 -12.66 49.90
C ALA A 747 -26.78 -12.10 50.69
N GLY A 748 -26.82 -10.79 50.95
CA GLY A 748 -27.99 -10.12 51.54
C GLY A 748 -29.15 -9.89 50.56
N SER A 749 -28.90 -9.96 49.26
CA SER A 749 -29.89 -9.82 48.18
C SER A 749 -30.50 -11.15 47.71
N LEU A 750 -29.85 -12.28 48.03
CA LEU A 750 -30.36 -13.62 47.77
C LEU A 750 -31.53 -13.96 48.73
N GLN A 751 -32.56 -14.60 48.19
CA GLN A 751 -33.78 -15.06 48.87
C GLN A 751 -33.88 -16.59 48.86
N GLY A 752 -32.74 -17.28 48.88
CA GLY A 752 -32.62 -18.74 48.85
C GLY A 752 -32.16 -19.30 47.51
N GLU A 753 -31.85 -18.46 46.52
CA GLU A 753 -31.21 -18.87 45.27
C GLU A 753 -29.75 -19.32 45.50
N THR A 754 -29.29 -20.21 44.64
CA THR A 754 -27.87 -20.53 44.46
C THR A 754 -27.29 -19.69 43.31
N ILE A 755 -26.10 -19.12 43.50
CA ILE A 755 -25.37 -18.43 42.42
C ILE A 755 -24.90 -19.47 41.39
N GLY A 756 -25.26 -19.27 40.12
CA GLY A 756 -24.83 -20.09 39.00
C GLY A 756 -23.61 -19.52 38.27
N ALA A 757 -23.67 -18.23 37.89
CA ALA A 757 -22.59 -17.56 37.18
C ALA A 757 -22.60 -16.04 37.42
N SER A 758 -21.42 -15.43 37.31
CA SER A 758 -21.21 -13.98 37.33
C SER A 758 -20.55 -13.52 36.02
N LEU A 759 -21.12 -12.47 35.42
CA LEU A 759 -20.77 -11.95 34.11
C LEU A 759 -20.50 -10.45 34.20
N ASP A 760 -19.39 -9.96 33.65
CA ASP A 760 -19.25 -8.54 33.32
C ASP A 760 -19.85 -8.33 31.93
N ILE A 761 -20.83 -7.43 31.82
CA ILE A 761 -21.57 -7.15 30.59
C ILE A 761 -21.50 -5.65 30.35
N GLN A 762 -20.71 -5.26 29.36
CA GLN A 762 -20.54 -3.87 28.93
C GLN A 762 -21.28 -3.67 27.61
N LEU A 763 -21.96 -2.55 27.41
CA LEU A 763 -22.61 -2.23 26.14
C LEU A 763 -21.75 -1.25 25.34
N PHE A 764 -21.60 -1.51 24.04
CA PHE A 764 -20.90 -0.62 23.11
C PHE A 764 -21.80 -0.21 21.95
N LYS A 765 -21.57 1.00 21.45
CA LYS A 765 -22.08 1.49 20.16
C LYS A 765 -20.93 1.92 19.26
N LYS A 766 -21.10 1.77 17.95
CA LYS A 766 -20.26 2.35 16.90
C LYS A 766 -21.16 3.01 15.87
N VAL A 767 -20.96 4.32 15.66
CA VAL A 767 -21.73 5.14 14.72
C VAL A 767 -20.86 5.42 13.51
N GLY A 768 -21.25 4.91 12.34
CA GLY A 768 -20.42 4.96 11.13
C GLY A 768 -19.01 4.40 11.37
N ASN A 769 -17.99 5.17 10.99
CA ASN A 769 -16.58 4.79 11.12
C ASN A 769 -15.94 5.14 12.48
N ALA A 770 -16.66 5.80 13.40
CA ALA A 770 -16.11 6.23 14.69
C ALA A 770 -15.57 5.07 15.55
N ALA A 771 -14.67 5.40 16.49
CA ALA A 771 -14.21 4.44 17.49
C ALA A 771 -15.39 3.95 18.37
N PRO A 772 -15.41 2.68 18.81
CA PRO A 772 -16.47 2.18 19.69
C PRO A 772 -16.56 2.97 21.00
N GLN A 773 -17.78 3.38 21.35
CA GLN A 773 -18.07 4.10 22.60
C GLN A 773 -18.82 3.18 23.57
N ALA A 774 -18.36 3.13 24.82
CA ALA A 774 -19.05 2.44 25.91
C ALA A 774 -20.35 3.18 26.31
N VAL A 775 -21.39 2.41 26.62
CA VAL A 775 -22.74 2.86 26.98
C VAL A 775 -23.09 2.28 28.36
N PRO A 776 -22.63 2.89 29.46
CA PRO A 776 -22.80 2.34 30.81
C PRO A 776 -24.26 2.37 31.31
N GLU A 777 -25.06 3.30 30.79
CA GLU A 777 -26.49 3.46 31.08
C GLU A 777 -27.27 3.76 29.79
N THR A 778 -28.54 3.33 29.72
CA THR A 778 -29.46 3.63 28.61
C THR A 778 -30.67 4.45 29.09
N ILE A 779 -31.27 5.21 28.17
CA ILE A 779 -32.39 6.13 28.46
C ILE A 779 -33.66 5.37 28.90
N ALA A 780 -33.84 4.15 28.39
CA ALA A 780 -34.87 3.21 28.81
C ALA A 780 -34.29 1.79 28.95
N PRO A 781 -34.91 0.90 29.75
CA PRO A 781 -34.46 -0.49 29.89
C PRO A 781 -34.62 -1.27 28.58
N ILE A 782 -33.53 -1.83 28.08
CA ILE A 782 -33.51 -2.67 26.86
C ILE A 782 -33.50 -4.17 27.21
N PRO A 783 -34.06 -5.05 26.37
CA PRO A 783 -33.97 -6.50 26.54
C PRO A 783 -32.55 -7.03 26.34
N LEU A 784 -32.14 -7.94 27.21
CA LEU A 784 -30.89 -8.69 27.15
C LEU A 784 -31.22 -10.18 27.33
N VAL A 785 -30.88 -11.01 26.36
CA VAL A 785 -31.15 -12.46 26.34
C VAL A 785 -29.85 -13.19 26.65
N ILE A 786 -29.85 -14.02 27.70
CA ILE A 786 -28.69 -14.84 28.10
C ILE A 786 -29.05 -16.30 27.89
N GLU A 787 -28.30 -17.02 27.05
CA GLU A 787 -28.43 -18.47 26.88
C GLU A 787 -27.79 -19.18 28.08
N LEU A 788 -28.53 -20.10 28.71
CA LEU A 788 -28.08 -20.81 29.90
C LEU A 788 -27.02 -21.88 29.53
N PRO A 789 -25.81 -21.83 30.12
CA PRO A 789 -24.82 -22.89 30.00
C PRO A 789 -25.36 -24.27 30.38
N GLU A 790 -24.83 -25.34 29.78
CA GLU A 790 -25.30 -26.72 30.00
C GLU A 790 -25.25 -27.15 31.48
N ASP A 791 -24.32 -26.63 32.27
CA ASP A 791 -24.20 -26.89 33.72
C ASP A 791 -25.24 -26.14 34.57
N LEU A 792 -25.84 -25.08 34.02
CA LEU A 792 -26.95 -24.35 34.64
C LEU A 792 -28.32 -24.87 34.22
N LEU A 793 -28.46 -25.61 33.12
CA LEU A 793 -29.72 -26.23 32.73
C LEU A 793 -30.27 -27.18 33.84
N PRO A 794 -31.61 -27.28 34.01
CA PRO A 794 -32.21 -28.11 35.03
C PRO A 794 -31.95 -29.61 34.80
N GLN A 795 -31.72 -30.36 35.89
CA GLN A 795 -31.58 -31.81 35.83
C GLN A 795 -32.94 -32.49 35.53
N ALA A 796 -32.92 -33.64 34.87
CA ALA A 796 -34.15 -34.35 34.49
C ALA A 796 -35.03 -34.69 35.71
N GLY A 797 -36.26 -34.15 35.74
CA GLY A 797 -37.19 -34.28 36.87
C GLY A 797 -37.15 -33.11 37.87
N TYR A 798 -36.36 -32.07 37.60
CA TYR A 798 -36.34 -30.81 38.33
C TYR A 798 -36.65 -29.63 37.41
N GLU A 799 -37.23 -28.57 37.98
CA GLU A 799 -37.42 -27.26 37.35
C GLU A 799 -36.53 -26.24 38.07
N ARG A 800 -35.85 -25.37 37.30
CA ARG A 800 -35.10 -24.23 37.81
C ARG A 800 -35.81 -22.93 37.48
N THR A 801 -35.93 -22.03 38.45
CA THR A 801 -36.40 -20.65 38.23
C THR A 801 -35.23 -19.71 38.42
N PHE A 802 -34.87 -18.99 37.36
CA PHE A 802 -33.77 -18.04 37.35
C PHE A 802 -34.19 -16.64 37.77
N THR A 803 -33.23 -15.88 38.29
CA THR A 803 -33.32 -14.44 38.54
C THR A 803 -31.92 -13.88 38.35
N VAL A 804 -31.81 -12.76 37.62
CA VAL A 804 -30.53 -12.10 37.42
C VAL A 804 -30.42 -10.96 38.43
N ILE A 805 -29.29 -10.84 39.13
CA ILE A 805 -29.02 -9.73 40.04
C ILE A 805 -27.93 -8.87 39.40
N ARG A 806 -28.28 -7.66 38.99
CA ARG A 806 -27.33 -6.68 38.48
C ARG A 806 -26.71 -5.93 39.65
N ALA A 807 -25.39 -5.93 39.75
CA ALA A 807 -24.61 -5.11 40.65
C ALA A 807 -23.98 -3.95 39.84
N HIS A 808 -24.25 -2.72 40.25
CA HIS A 808 -23.81 -1.52 39.53
C HIS A 808 -23.35 -0.42 40.48
N GLU A 809 -22.15 0.10 40.25
CA GLU A 809 -21.54 1.17 41.06
C GLU A 809 -22.31 2.48 40.89
N GLN A 810 -22.57 3.16 42.00
CA GLN A 810 -23.21 4.46 42.05
C GLN A 810 -22.15 5.58 42.06
N PRO A 811 -22.50 6.83 41.73
CA PRO A 811 -21.55 7.96 41.72
C PRO A 811 -20.86 8.27 43.07
N ASP A 812 -21.28 7.65 44.17
CA ASP A 812 -20.65 7.74 45.49
C ASP A 812 -19.71 6.57 45.82
N GLY A 813 -19.50 5.65 44.88
CA GLY A 813 -18.68 4.43 45.02
C GLY A 813 -19.39 3.27 45.72
N SER A 814 -20.70 3.35 45.98
CA SER A 814 -21.48 2.24 46.56
C SER A 814 -22.05 1.31 45.48
N LEU A 815 -22.19 0.01 45.77
CA LEU A 815 -22.85 -0.93 44.85
C LEU A 815 -24.36 -0.96 45.07
N SER A 816 -25.10 -0.79 43.97
CA SER A 816 -26.55 -1.00 43.90
C SER A 816 -26.85 -2.41 43.36
N TYR A 817 -27.70 -3.15 44.06
CA TYR A 817 -28.12 -4.52 43.68
C TYR A 817 -29.58 -4.52 43.25
N THR A 818 -29.83 -4.74 41.95
CA THR A 818 -31.18 -4.78 41.36
C THR A 818 -31.50 -6.19 40.87
N ARG A 819 -32.59 -6.77 41.38
CA ARG A 819 -33.11 -8.06 40.91
C ARG A 819 -33.96 -7.86 39.66
N LEU A 820 -33.51 -8.45 38.56
CA LEU A 820 -34.17 -8.47 37.27
C LEU A 820 -34.83 -9.85 37.11
N PRO A 821 -36.17 -9.94 37.11
CA PRO A 821 -36.86 -11.20 36.86
C PRO A 821 -36.71 -11.60 35.40
N ASP A 822 -36.71 -12.90 35.13
CA ASP A 822 -36.89 -13.41 33.79
C ASP A 822 -38.25 -12.98 33.22
N THR A 823 -38.24 -12.57 31.95
CA THR A 823 -39.40 -12.03 31.22
C THR A 823 -39.83 -12.92 30.05
N ASP A 824 -39.04 -13.92 29.69
CA ASP A 824 -39.41 -14.93 28.69
C ASP A 824 -40.07 -16.17 29.34
N ASN A 825 -40.20 -17.26 28.58
CA ASN A 825 -40.71 -18.56 29.06
C ASN A 825 -39.98 -19.74 28.39
N ASP A 826 -38.77 -19.53 27.86
CA ASP A 826 -37.93 -20.57 27.27
C ASP A 826 -36.99 -21.13 28.36
N PRO A 827 -37.06 -22.43 28.69
CA PRO A 827 -36.22 -23.02 29.74
C PRO A 827 -34.72 -23.05 29.44
N LYS A 828 -34.27 -22.54 28.28
CA LYS A 828 -32.86 -22.42 27.89
C LYS A 828 -32.32 -21.00 27.94
N THR A 829 -33.16 -19.98 28.07
CA THR A 829 -32.72 -18.58 28.12
C THR A 829 -33.17 -17.92 29.42
N VAL A 830 -32.63 -16.73 29.67
CA VAL A 830 -33.15 -15.78 30.64
C VAL A 830 -33.13 -14.41 29.98
N THR A 831 -34.31 -13.84 29.77
CA THR A 831 -34.45 -12.50 29.17
C THR A 831 -34.78 -11.48 30.25
N VAL A 832 -33.93 -10.47 30.39
CA VAL A 832 -34.13 -9.37 31.36
C VAL A 832 -34.23 -8.02 30.66
N LEU A 833 -35.00 -7.10 31.24
CA LEU A 833 -35.00 -5.68 30.86
C LEU A 833 -33.99 -4.93 31.75
N THR A 834 -32.99 -4.27 31.13
CA THR A 834 -31.89 -3.61 31.84
C THR A 834 -31.54 -2.26 31.24
N ASP A 835 -31.29 -1.27 32.11
CA ASP A 835 -30.93 0.11 31.80
C ASP A 835 -29.47 0.49 32.13
N ARG A 836 -28.67 -0.47 32.61
CA ARG A 836 -27.28 -0.25 33.08
C ARG A 836 -26.42 -1.48 32.81
N PHE A 837 -25.15 -1.28 32.50
CA PHE A 837 -24.23 -2.32 32.04
C PHE A 837 -22.96 -2.35 32.92
N SER A 838 -22.75 -3.50 33.58
CA SER A 838 -21.72 -3.77 34.60
C SER A 838 -21.78 -5.26 34.97
N LEU A 839 -21.64 -5.60 36.25
CA LEU A 839 -21.71 -6.98 36.77
C LEU A 839 -23.17 -7.50 36.86
N TYR A 840 -23.40 -8.71 36.34
CA TYR A 840 -24.65 -9.47 36.43
C TYR A 840 -24.40 -10.84 37.05
N VAL A 841 -25.29 -11.28 37.94
CA VAL A 841 -25.21 -12.59 38.58
C VAL A 841 -26.47 -13.39 38.29
N LEU A 842 -26.31 -14.50 37.57
CA LEU A 842 -27.38 -15.48 37.38
C LEU A 842 -27.50 -16.32 38.65
N ALA A 843 -28.66 -16.26 39.30
CA ALA A 843 -29.00 -17.07 40.46
C ALA A 843 -30.27 -17.90 40.18
N TYR A 844 -30.39 -19.07 40.79
CA TYR A 844 -31.55 -19.96 40.57
C TYR A 844 -32.06 -20.63 41.85
N THR A 845 -33.36 -20.95 41.85
CA THR A 845 -33.95 -21.94 42.78
C THR A 845 -34.31 -23.21 42.01
N GLU A 846 -34.30 -24.36 42.68
CA GLU A 846 -34.55 -25.68 42.07
C GLU A 846 -35.68 -26.41 42.82
N SER A 847 -36.57 -27.09 42.09
CA SER A 847 -37.74 -27.82 42.65
C SER A 847 -38.09 -29.06 41.83
N GLU A 848 -38.80 -30.04 42.40
CA GLU A 848 -39.17 -31.29 41.69
C GLU A 848 -40.35 -31.11 40.72
N GLU A 849 -40.25 -31.67 39.51
CA GLU A 849 -41.26 -31.60 38.43
C GLU A 849 -42.57 -32.30 38.81
N SER A 850 -43.69 -31.56 38.80
CA SER A 850 -44.97 -32.07 39.35
C SER A 850 -45.76 -32.95 38.37
N ARG A 851 -45.99 -34.23 38.72
CA ARG A 851 -46.74 -35.20 37.89
C ARG A 851 -48.22 -35.33 38.31
N PRO A 852 -49.19 -35.22 37.38
CA PRO A 852 -50.61 -35.31 37.70
C PRO A 852 -51.12 -36.77 37.85
N SER A 853 -51.66 -37.13 39.02
CA SER A 853 -52.36 -38.40 39.25
C SER A 853 -53.88 -38.25 39.16
N GLY A 854 -54.57 -39.10 38.37
CA GLY A 854 -56.04 -39.07 38.22
C GLY A 854 -56.83 -39.91 39.22
N GLY A 855 -58.14 -39.64 39.41
CA GLY A 855 -58.99 -40.45 40.31
C GLY A 855 -60.45 -40.01 40.58
N SER A 856 -61.33 -40.06 39.55
CA SER A 856 -62.77 -40.46 39.59
C SER A 856 -63.80 -39.98 40.67
N GLY A 857 -64.99 -39.52 40.20
CA GLY A 857 -66.30 -39.70 40.88
C GLY A 857 -67.25 -38.47 40.93
N HIS A 858 -68.09 -38.16 39.92
CA HIS A 858 -69.52 -38.56 39.75
C HIS A 858 -70.45 -38.30 40.98
N HIS A 859 -71.64 -37.66 40.91
CA HIS A 859 -72.63 -37.49 39.82
C HIS A 859 -73.44 -36.16 39.86
N SER A 860 -73.92 -35.71 38.68
CA SER A 860 -75.19 -35.00 38.31
C SER A 860 -76.00 -34.21 39.36
N SER A 861 -76.56 -33.02 39.10
CA SER A 861 -77.37 -32.64 37.91
C SER A 861 -77.76 -31.16 37.92
N GLY A 862 -77.93 -30.52 36.76
CA GLY A 862 -78.60 -29.20 36.66
C GLY A 862 -78.18 -28.39 35.43
N SER A 863 -78.93 -28.51 34.33
CA SER A 863 -78.71 -27.65 33.15
C SER A 863 -79.15 -26.22 33.43
N GLY A 864 -78.18 -25.32 33.54
CA GLY A 864 -78.36 -23.88 33.33
C GLY A 864 -77.49 -23.46 32.15
N SER A 865 -78.09 -22.86 31.13
CA SER A 865 -77.35 -22.13 30.09
C SER A 865 -76.77 -20.86 30.70
N GLY A 866 -75.53 -20.92 31.19
CA GLY A 866 -74.79 -19.76 31.67
C GLY A 866 -74.00 -19.13 30.53
N SER A 867 -74.40 -17.93 30.12
CA SER A 867 -73.54 -17.02 29.35
C SER A 867 -72.18 -16.88 30.04
N ALA A 868 -71.10 -16.68 29.27
CA ALA A 868 -69.86 -16.16 29.84
C ALA A 868 -70.20 -14.87 30.61
N GLU A 869 -70.11 -14.92 31.93
CA GLU A 869 -70.50 -13.80 32.77
C GLU A 869 -69.42 -12.73 32.59
N SER A 870 -69.78 -11.65 31.89
CA SER A 870 -68.82 -10.65 31.46
C SER A 870 -68.07 -10.06 32.66
N ILE A 871 -66.78 -9.83 32.50
CA ILE A 871 -65.91 -9.43 33.63
C ILE A 871 -66.18 -7.98 34.07
N TRP A 872 -66.81 -7.17 33.21
CA TRP A 872 -66.93 -5.72 33.38
C TRP A 872 -67.64 -5.25 34.67
N PRO A 873 -68.69 -5.90 35.22
CA PRO A 873 -69.28 -5.51 36.50
C PRO A 873 -68.35 -5.73 37.72
N SER A 874 -67.34 -6.59 37.59
CA SER A 874 -66.27 -6.74 38.59
C SER A 874 -65.19 -5.68 38.40
N VAL A 875 -64.82 -5.38 37.15
CA VAL A 875 -63.88 -4.29 36.80
C VAL A 875 -64.43 -2.92 37.24
N GLU A 876 -65.72 -2.65 37.03
CA GLU A 876 -66.39 -1.42 37.47
C GLU A 876 -66.24 -1.22 38.98
N ARG A 877 -66.42 -2.30 39.76
CA ARG A 877 -66.32 -2.27 41.21
C ARG A 877 -64.89 -2.02 41.69
N LEU A 878 -63.89 -2.63 41.02
CA LEU A 878 -62.48 -2.41 41.31
C LEU A 878 -62.09 -0.95 41.07
N ILE A 879 -62.44 -0.38 39.91
CA ILE A 879 -62.16 1.03 39.57
C ILE A 879 -62.82 1.98 40.59
N ARG A 880 -64.09 1.78 40.94
CA ARG A 880 -64.78 2.61 41.96
C ARG A 880 -64.16 2.53 43.36
N SER A 881 -63.41 1.46 43.65
CA SER A 881 -62.75 1.25 44.95
C SER A 881 -61.27 1.61 44.96
N ALA A 882 -60.66 1.83 43.79
CA ALA A 882 -59.25 2.19 43.64
C ALA A 882 -59.06 3.70 43.85
N PRO A 883 -57.99 4.14 44.55
CA PRO A 883 -57.59 5.54 44.54
C PRO A 883 -57.10 5.97 43.15
N GLU A 884 -57.18 7.28 42.91
CA GLU A 884 -56.62 7.94 41.73
C GLU A 884 -55.13 7.57 41.53
N GLY A 885 -54.74 7.30 40.28
CA GLY A 885 -53.41 6.83 39.90
C GLY A 885 -53.13 5.34 40.14
N GLN A 886 -53.97 4.59 40.88
CA GLN A 886 -53.73 3.15 41.09
C GLN A 886 -53.90 2.35 39.79
N THR A 887 -53.01 1.39 39.53
CA THR A 887 -53.18 0.41 38.45
C THR A 887 -54.11 -0.74 38.86
N VAL A 888 -55.24 -0.88 38.18
CA VAL A 888 -56.12 -2.05 38.25
C VAL A 888 -55.75 -3.01 37.12
N ARG A 889 -55.28 -4.21 37.47
CA ARG A 889 -54.87 -5.25 36.50
C ARG A 889 -55.99 -6.25 36.26
N VAL A 890 -56.34 -6.50 35.00
CA VAL A 890 -57.48 -7.32 34.60
C VAL A 890 -57.11 -8.28 33.47
N ASN A 891 -57.48 -9.55 33.64
CA ASN A 891 -57.39 -10.56 32.58
C ASN A 891 -58.66 -10.52 31.72
N ALA A 892 -58.52 -10.01 30.49
CA ALA A 892 -59.58 -9.83 29.52
C ALA A 892 -59.53 -10.86 28.37
N ARG A 893 -58.89 -12.02 28.57
CA ARG A 893 -58.67 -13.06 27.53
C ARG A 893 -59.94 -13.57 26.84
N SER A 894 -61.11 -13.45 27.47
CA SER A 894 -62.41 -13.88 26.91
C SER A 894 -63.29 -12.71 26.42
N GLU A 895 -62.84 -11.47 26.59
CA GLU A 895 -63.54 -10.27 26.14
C GLU A 895 -62.99 -9.83 24.77
N GLN A 896 -63.82 -9.18 23.95
CA GLN A 896 -63.43 -8.64 22.65
C GLN A 896 -63.53 -7.11 22.55
N THR A 897 -64.22 -6.49 23.51
CA THR A 897 -64.45 -5.03 23.56
C THR A 897 -64.58 -4.56 25.01
N VAL A 898 -64.27 -3.29 25.27
CA VAL A 898 -64.44 -2.65 26.57
C VAL A 898 -65.72 -1.78 26.55
N PRO A 899 -66.65 -1.90 27.51
CA PRO A 899 -67.83 -1.04 27.57
C PRO A 899 -67.43 0.42 27.74
N ALA A 900 -68.09 1.33 27.02
CA ALA A 900 -67.84 2.76 27.13
C ALA A 900 -68.11 3.31 28.55
N GLY A 901 -68.93 2.61 29.35
CA GLY A 901 -69.12 2.89 30.78
C GLY A 901 -67.83 2.71 31.60
N ILE A 902 -67.03 1.70 31.31
CA ILE A 902 -65.73 1.48 31.98
C ILE A 902 -64.74 2.58 31.59
N ILE A 903 -64.68 2.96 30.31
CA ILE A 903 -63.81 4.07 29.85
C ILE A 903 -64.19 5.40 30.50
N ARG A 904 -65.49 5.70 30.64
CA ARG A 904 -65.96 6.88 31.38
C ARG A 904 -65.60 6.82 32.86
N LEU A 905 -65.70 5.64 33.47
CA LEU A 905 -65.40 5.44 34.88
C LEU A 905 -63.91 5.59 35.20
N LEU A 906 -63.02 5.08 34.35
CA LEU A 906 -61.58 5.31 34.50
C LEU A 906 -61.26 6.81 34.51
N LYS A 907 -61.88 7.57 33.61
CA LYS A 907 -61.72 9.02 33.53
C LYS A 907 -62.38 9.79 34.68
N GLU A 908 -63.48 9.28 35.24
CA GLU A 908 -64.14 9.85 36.43
C GLU A 908 -63.31 9.64 37.72
N HIS A 909 -62.58 8.54 37.81
CA HIS A 909 -61.79 8.16 38.99
C HIS A 909 -60.27 8.34 38.84
N GLY A 910 -59.76 8.69 37.66
CA GLY A 910 -58.33 8.86 37.36
C GLY A 910 -57.49 7.59 37.57
N VAL A 911 -58.07 6.41 37.33
CA VAL A 911 -57.46 5.09 37.58
C VAL A 911 -56.80 4.56 36.31
N ILE A 912 -55.66 3.87 36.44
CA ILE A 912 -54.99 3.20 35.31
C ILE A 912 -55.51 1.77 35.18
N LEU A 913 -55.97 1.36 33.99
CA LEU A 913 -56.42 0.00 33.72
C LEU A 913 -55.43 -0.74 32.83
N GLU A 914 -54.86 -1.83 33.32
CA GLU A 914 -54.01 -2.74 32.55
C GLU A 914 -54.83 -3.98 32.15
N LEU A 915 -55.12 -4.12 30.85
CA LEU A 915 -55.90 -5.21 30.27
C LEU A 915 -54.98 -6.19 29.55
N ARG A 916 -54.88 -7.42 30.08
CA ARG A 916 -54.18 -8.52 29.41
C ARG A 916 -55.18 -9.34 28.60
N TYR A 917 -55.06 -9.29 27.27
CA TYR A 917 -55.93 -9.98 26.30
C TYR A 917 -55.07 -10.83 25.34
N PRO A 918 -55.66 -11.60 24.38
CA PRO A 918 -54.86 -12.52 23.58
C PRO A 918 -53.89 -11.82 22.61
N GLY A 919 -54.16 -10.56 22.25
CA GLY A 919 -53.31 -9.71 21.40
C GLY A 919 -52.36 -8.78 22.18
N GLY A 920 -52.02 -9.13 23.42
CA GLY A 920 -51.04 -8.42 24.25
C GLY A 920 -51.61 -7.76 25.50
N VAL A 921 -50.93 -6.71 25.97
CA VAL A 921 -51.35 -5.88 27.10
C VAL A 921 -51.72 -4.49 26.57
N LEU A 922 -52.82 -3.94 27.08
CA LEU A 922 -53.28 -2.59 26.81
C LEU A 922 -53.38 -1.82 28.13
N VAL A 923 -52.66 -0.70 28.26
CA VAL A 923 -52.71 0.18 29.43
C VAL A 923 -53.53 1.42 29.07
N LEU A 924 -54.51 1.76 29.90
CA LEU A 924 -55.39 2.90 29.72
C LEU A 924 -55.36 3.77 30.98
N ASP A 925 -54.69 4.92 30.92
CA ASP A 925 -54.71 5.90 32.00
C ASP A 925 -55.99 6.75 31.94
N GLY A 926 -56.82 6.65 32.98
CA GLY A 926 -58.02 7.46 33.17
C GLY A 926 -57.78 8.97 33.06
N ALA A 927 -56.65 9.47 33.57
CA ALA A 927 -56.34 10.90 33.55
C ALA A 927 -56.01 11.41 32.13
N SER A 928 -55.27 10.61 31.35
CA SER A 928 -54.80 10.97 30.00
C SER A 928 -55.77 10.61 28.86
N LEU A 929 -56.81 9.80 29.10
CA LEU A 929 -57.79 9.43 28.06
C LEU A 929 -58.53 10.64 27.47
N GLY A 930 -58.75 10.64 26.16
CA GLY A 930 -59.47 11.70 25.42
C GLY A 930 -60.96 11.85 25.74
N ALA A 931 -61.72 12.51 24.86
CA ALA A 931 -63.17 12.67 25.02
C ALA A 931 -63.93 11.38 24.65
N VAL A 932 -64.64 10.77 25.60
CA VAL A 932 -65.43 9.56 25.33
C VAL A 932 -66.68 9.92 24.52
N ALA A 933 -66.87 9.29 23.36
CA ALA A 933 -68.00 9.57 22.48
C ALA A 933 -69.34 9.28 23.18
N GLY A 934 -70.24 10.26 23.19
CA GLY A 934 -71.50 10.19 23.94
C GLY A 934 -72.43 9.06 23.51
N ASN A 935 -72.42 8.73 22.22
CA ASN A 935 -73.25 7.72 21.56
C ASN A 935 -72.62 6.32 21.44
N LYS A 936 -71.38 6.12 21.91
CA LYS A 936 -70.67 4.84 21.79
C LYS A 936 -70.93 3.94 23.00
N VAL A 937 -71.14 2.64 22.76
CA VAL A 937 -71.54 1.66 23.80
C VAL A 937 -70.38 0.74 24.21
N PHE A 938 -69.52 0.38 23.25
CA PHE A 938 -68.31 -0.42 23.45
C PHE A 938 -67.18 0.12 22.55
N TYR A 939 -65.93 -0.17 22.92
CA TYR A 939 -64.70 0.13 22.17
C TYR A 939 -63.93 -1.17 21.90
N SER A 940 -63.34 -1.35 20.72
CA SER A 940 -62.38 -2.44 20.49
C SER A 940 -61.03 -2.14 21.16
N PHE A 941 -60.18 -3.16 21.32
CA PHE A 941 -58.85 -2.95 21.88
C PHE A 941 -57.95 -2.11 20.97
N ASP A 942 -58.08 -2.23 19.66
CA ASP A 942 -57.27 -1.48 18.70
C ASP A 942 -57.68 0.01 18.65
N GLU A 943 -58.98 0.30 18.70
CA GLU A 943 -59.49 1.68 18.85
C GLU A 943 -59.00 2.35 20.15
N LEU A 944 -58.68 1.56 21.18
CA LEU A 944 -58.16 2.04 22.46
C LEU A 944 -56.63 2.17 22.46
N LYS A 945 -55.90 1.35 21.67
CA LYS A 945 -54.46 1.57 21.39
C LYS A 945 -54.26 2.91 20.68
N ASP A 946 -55.02 3.15 19.62
CA ASP A 946 -54.95 4.42 18.86
C ASP A 946 -55.36 5.63 19.73
N ALA A 947 -56.37 5.48 20.60
CA ALA A 947 -56.82 6.51 21.52
C ALA A 947 -55.83 6.79 22.67
N ALA A 948 -55.06 5.79 23.10
CA ALA A 948 -53.97 5.97 24.07
C ALA A 948 -52.76 6.67 23.43
N GLY A 949 -52.41 6.29 22.20
CA GLY A 949 -51.31 6.94 21.45
C GLY A 949 -51.61 8.39 21.06
N THR A 950 -52.86 8.72 20.71
CA THR A 950 -53.23 10.09 20.30
C THR A 950 -53.31 11.10 21.45
N ALA A 951 -53.35 10.68 22.71
CA ALA A 951 -53.27 11.58 23.85
C ALA A 951 -51.89 12.22 24.03
N ALA A 952 -50.81 11.51 23.64
CA ALA A 952 -49.46 12.07 23.60
C ALA A 952 -49.23 13.05 22.43
N ALA A 953 -50.07 12.97 21.38
CA ALA A 953 -49.89 13.66 20.11
C ALA A 953 -50.82 14.89 19.92
N SER A 954 -51.26 15.55 21.00
CA SER A 954 -52.19 16.69 20.90
C SER A 954 -52.03 17.75 21.99
N ALA A 955 -50.82 18.30 22.10
CA ALA A 955 -50.66 19.73 22.35
C ALA A 955 -50.40 20.41 20.99
N GLU A 956 -51.38 21.18 20.52
CA GLU A 956 -51.39 22.02 19.31
C GLU A 956 -51.25 21.33 17.92
N GLN A 957 -52.41 21.19 17.27
CA GLN A 957 -52.56 21.13 15.80
C GLN A 957 -53.75 22.04 15.42
N PRO A 958 -53.68 22.80 14.31
CA PRO A 958 -54.62 22.56 13.19
C PRO A 958 -54.02 22.94 11.80
N ALA A 959 -54.57 22.56 10.63
CA ALA A 959 -55.68 21.68 10.24
C ALA A 959 -55.58 21.33 8.73
N GLY A 960 -56.22 20.25 8.26
CA GLY A 960 -56.19 19.89 6.82
C GLY A 960 -56.90 18.59 6.37
N ARG A 961 -58.14 18.34 6.80
CA ARG A 961 -59.03 17.25 6.30
C ARG A 961 -59.71 17.64 4.96
N GLU A 962 -60.34 16.80 4.12
CA GLU A 962 -60.91 15.44 4.30
C GLU A 962 -61.23 14.67 2.98
N LYS A 963 -61.16 13.33 3.05
CA LYS A 963 -61.91 12.22 2.38
C LYS A 963 -62.86 12.43 1.16
N ALA A 964 -62.91 11.39 0.31
CA ALA A 964 -64.18 10.77 -0.16
C ALA A 964 -64.06 9.29 -0.60
N ILE A 965 -65.14 8.51 -0.44
CA ILE A 965 -65.33 7.06 -0.75
C ILE A 965 -66.83 6.91 -1.10
N PRO A 966 -67.31 6.28 -2.21
CA PRO A 966 -67.23 4.82 -2.53
C PRO A 966 -67.06 4.57 -4.08
N ASN A 967 -67.42 3.46 -4.77
CA ASN A 967 -68.28 2.29 -4.50
C ASN A 967 -68.10 1.11 -5.52
N THR A 968 -68.62 -0.09 -5.18
CA THR A 968 -69.08 -1.22 -6.05
C THR A 968 -68.22 -1.74 -7.22
N GLY A 969 -67.91 -3.05 -7.25
CA GLY A 969 -67.20 -3.71 -8.36
C GLY A 969 -67.66 -5.14 -8.68
N ARG A 970 -67.35 -6.14 -7.83
CA ARG A 970 -67.97 -7.48 -7.76
C ARG A 970 -67.47 -8.27 -6.56
#